data_AF-A0A349K0Y4-F1
#
_entry.id   AF-A0A349K0Y4-F1
#
_cell.length_a   1.000
_cell.length_b   1.000
_cell.length_c   1.000
_cell.angle_alpha   90.00
_cell.angle_beta   90.00
_cell.angle_gamma   90.00
#
_symmetry.space_group_name_H-M   'P 1'
#
loop_
_entity.id
_entity.type
_entity.pdbx_description
1 polymer ?
#
loop_
_entity_poly.entity_id
_entity_poly.type
_entity_poly.pdbx_seq_one_letter_code
_entity_poly.pdbx_strand_id
1 'polypeptide(L)'
;KHIVFIAGNRSHGPGEHEFYAGCTLLAKALNEQSGLKVKATVLRADWPKEHKPIVESADTIVIYADHVSAHGGQWEFLDGLARKGVGMVFMHYAVHPNKQIGEKYYRPWIGGAMESGWSVNPHWVADLEIIKDHEIGNGVPDKVTCLDEWYYNMRFVKERDKVLDLFTAVPTRKNMHRYINMWNQNGVDGLGKSQTLMWGYERPTGGRGVGFVGGHYHQSWAVDGVRKAVLNAIIWTAGMKVPKEGVQSRAPTEEDLNVNLDKKGRARRIKVPDPGAWKKLPPAKIQKEREAGFNQGAGAKVQPAPAPEKKNLEATGLPKKSGASSGDPDPQSQGVPAGGIVVPEDLELTVWAASPMLSNPANMDTDAAGRIWVAEGVNQGKPGDQRPEAARIVVLEDKDEDGKADSSHVFVQDPELVAPIRVSLFDNRVVVSQPPHLVVYTDVNRDLVFNPEVDKRENLLSGFNGRNHDHGLHAVVGGPDGKWHFSQGNSGARFSDRDGVEFLIGGPLEDEGAQRAADPRAFAGKPSGDGRNWVGGFAARMNPDGTQVRITGHGFRNSHGQTITSFGDVFQNDSADSESCRVTWLMEGGFLGFFSPDGQRTWQADKRPGQTVPEAHWRQWDPGTIPPGDIYGRGSPTGICFYENGALPGKYAGLLASCDAERGTVLGYFPVPEGSNFKLERFDFMKARPGNPFRPSDIMVGADGALYLSGRGGPDAEHHNGGDHRGPGIIYRLAPKGFRPNITASSADSIDGALALLSNPAQNVRHLGFEALRAAGEKALPAVRGLLGHYNGYLQARAVWLLPSLGDAGLRLTRSLLDSPDARTRLLAFRSLRNAGEDQLEMVSRFYVDEPSSAVRREVALSLRDVPAQRKATYLSYFLRRCSAGDRTYLEAC
;
A
#
# COMPACT_ATOMS: atom_id res chain seq x y z
N LYS A 1 -8.63 26.12 -27.98
CA LYS A 1 -7.59 25.18 -27.47
C LYS A 1 -8.00 24.64 -26.11
N HIS A 2 -7.73 23.37 -25.84
CA HIS A 2 -7.99 22.74 -24.55
C HIS A 2 -6.70 22.69 -23.73
N ILE A 3 -6.73 23.27 -22.54
CA ILE A 3 -5.63 23.36 -21.60
C ILE A 3 -6.01 22.51 -20.40
N VAL A 4 -5.18 21.54 -20.03
CA VAL A 4 -5.44 20.65 -18.90
C VAL A 4 -4.40 20.91 -17.83
N PHE A 5 -4.84 21.41 -16.68
CA PHE A 5 -4.04 21.53 -15.47
C PHE A 5 -4.13 20.24 -14.67
N ILE A 6 -2.98 19.74 -14.19
CA ILE A 6 -2.89 18.64 -13.25
C ILE A 6 -2.21 19.17 -11.99
N ALA A 7 -3.01 19.34 -10.95
CA ALA A 7 -2.57 19.85 -9.66
C ALA A 7 -2.02 18.72 -8.79
N GLY A 8 -0.83 18.92 -8.23
CA GLY A 8 -0.21 18.01 -7.27
C GLY A 8 -1.04 17.77 -6.01
N ASN A 9 -0.64 16.74 -5.27
CA ASN A 9 -1.22 16.45 -3.96
C ASN A 9 -0.81 17.51 -2.93
N ARG A 10 -1.59 17.58 -1.85
CA ARG A 10 -1.32 18.47 -0.72
C ARG A 10 0.07 18.18 -0.10
N SER A 11 0.87 19.23 0.08
CA SER A 11 2.12 19.21 0.84
C SER A 11 2.40 20.57 1.51
N HIS A 12 3.43 20.67 2.35
CA HIS A 12 3.85 21.90 3.05
C HIS A 12 2.75 22.56 3.93
N GLY A 13 3.08 23.71 4.52
CA GLY A 13 2.18 24.48 5.40
C GLY A 13 1.19 25.38 4.65
N PRO A 14 0.24 26.05 5.37
CA PRO A 14 -0.70 26.98 4.75
C PRO A 14 -0.02 28.04 3.88
N GLY A 15 -0.51 28.21 2.65
CA GLY A 15 -0.01 29.21 1.70
C GLY A 15 1.25 28.80 0.93
N GLU A 16 1.79 27.62 1.21
CA GLU A 16 2.86 26.97 0.46
C GLU A 16 2.28 25.77 -0.31
N HIS A 17 2.74 25.52 -1.53
CA HIS A 17 2.36 24.35 -2.35
C HIS A 17 0.84 24.21 -2.53
N GLU A 18 0.12 25.33 -2.66
CA GLU A 18 -1.33 25.36 -2.89
C GLU A 18 -1.63 25.09 -4.37
N PHE A 19 -1.27 23.88 -4.84
CA PHE A 19 -1.29 23.49 -6.24
C PHE A 19 -2.68 23.57 -6.85
N TYR A 20 -3.69 22.99 -6.17
CA TYR A 20 -5.06 23.00 -6.68
C TYR A 20 -5.65 24.41 -6.72
N ALA A 21 -5.43 25.21 -5.67
CA ALA A 21 -5.87 26.60 -5.65
C ALA A 21 -5.20 27.40 -6.77
N GLY A 22 -3.88 27.24 -6.98
CA GLY A 22 -3.14 27.92 -8.03
C GLY A 22 -3.58 27.52 -9.44
N CYS A 23 -3.71 26.21 -9.71
CA CYS A 23 -4.26 25.71 -10.98
C CYS A 23 -5.66 26.27 -11.25
N THR A 24 -6.53 26.28 -10.23
CA THR A 24 -7.89 26.80 -10.36
C THR A 24 -7.91 28.30 -10.63
N LEU A 25 -7.05 29.07 -9.96
CA LEU A 25 -6.91 30.51 -10.17
C LEU A 25 -6.44 30.82 -11.60
N LEU A 26 -5.43 30.11 -12.10
CA LEU A 26 -4.92 30.29 -13.46
C LEU A 26 -5.93 29.82 -14.52
N ALA A 27 -6.58 28.68 -14.31
CA ALA A 27 -7.64 28.17 -15.19
C ALA A 27 -8.83 29.14 -15.25
N LYS A 28 -9.22 29.74 -14.12
CA LYS A 28 -10.24 30.79 -14.05
C LYS A 28 -9.86 32.01 -14.89
N ALA A 29 -8.61 32.47 -14.78
CA ALA A 29 -8.13 33.58 -15.60
C ALA A 29 -8.22 33.26 -17.11
N LEU A 30 -7.84 32.03 -17.51
CA LEU A 30 -7.94 31.60 -18.90
C LEU A 30 -9.39 31.49 -19.39
N ASN A 31 -10.28 30.87 -18.60
CA ASN A 31 -11.67 30.63 -19.00
C ASN A 31 -12.52 31.90 -18.99
N GLU A 32 -12.36 32.75 -17.99
CA GLU A 32 -13.33 33.83 -17.71
C GLU A 32 -12.81 35.21 -18.06
N GLN A 33 -11.49 35.41 -18.11
CA GLN A 33 -10.89 36.76 -18.14
C GLN A 33 -10.07 37.03 -19.39
N SER A 34 -9.50 35.98 -19.99
CA SER A 34 -8.54 36.13 -21.10
C SER A 34 -9.14 36.68 -22.39
N GLY A 35 -10.46 36.48 -22.60
CA GLY A 35 -11.12 36.74 -23.88
C GLY A 35 -10.69 35.79 -25.02
N LEU A 36 -9.88 34.77 -24.72
CA LEU A 36 -9.38 33.81 -25.70
C LEU A 36 -10.33 32.61 -25.86
N LYS A 37 -10.35 32.02 -27.06
CA LYS A 37 -11.11 30.79 -27.33
C LYS A 37 -10.40 29.55 -26.77
N VAL A 38 -10.34 29.46 -25.45
CA VAL A 38 -9.73 28.37 -24.70
C VAL A 38 -10.70 27.73 -23.72
N LYS A 39 -10.47 26.45 -23.42
CA LYS A 39 -11.10 25.74 -22.31
C LYS A 39 -9.98 25.27 -21.40
N ALA A 40 -9.96 25.69 -20.14
CA ALA A 40 -9.04 25.24 -19.12
C ALA A 40 -9.76 24.31 -18.15
N THR A 41 -9.29 23.06 -18.05
CA THR A 41 -9.82 22.03 -17.14
C THR A 41 -8.79 21.76 -16.05
N VAL A 42 -9.21 21.65 -14.79
CA VAL A 42 -8.32 21.33 -13.66
C VAL A 42 -8.62 19.92 -13.15
N LEU A 43 -7.59 19.09 -13.15
CA LEU A 43 -7.58 17.75 -12.58
C LEU A 43 -6.68 17.73 -11.33
N ARG A 44 -6.97 16.85 -10.37
CA ARG A 44 -6.07 16.55 -9.25
C ARG A 44 -5.13 15.40 -9.63
N ALA A 45 -4.01 15.26 -8.92
CA ALA A 45 -2.96 14.27 -9.21
C ALA A 45 -3.46 12.81 -9.19
N ASP A 46 -4.53 12.53 -8.44
CA ASP A 46 -5.23 11.25 -8.34
C ASP A 46 -6.35 11.10 -9.38
N TRP A 47 -6.27 11.82 -10.51
CA TRP A 47 -7.35 11.82 -11.49
C TRP A 47 -7.68 10.38 -11.98
N PRO A 48 -8.95 9.96 -11.91
CA PRO A 48 -9.37 8.62 -12.30
C PRO A 48 -9.16 8.31 -13.80
N LYS A 49 -8.99 7.04 -14.19
CA LYS A 49 -8.73 6.64 -15.59
C LYS A 49 -9.74 7.21 -16.61
N GLU A 50 -10.98 7.43 -16.20
CA GLU A 50 -12.05 8.06 -16.99
C GLU A 50 -11.75 9.51 -17.39
N HIS A 51 -10.80 10.20 -16.75
CA HIS A 51 -10.33 11.52 -17.17
C HIS A 51 -9.18 11.42 -18.20
N LYS A 52 -8.72 10.22 -18.57
CA LYS A 52 -7.67 10.04 -19.60
C LYS A 52 -8.04 10.67 -20.94
N PRO A 53 -9.29 10.54 -21.44
CA PRO A 53 -9.72 11.26 -22.65
C PRO A 53 -9.64 12.79 -22.51
N ILE A 54 -9.82 13.32 -21.30
CA ILE A 54 -9.67 14.77 -21.03
C ILE A 54 -8.21 15.17 -21.27
N VAL A 55 -7.25 14.42 -20.73
CA VAL A 55 -5.82 14.67 -20.91
C VAL A 55 -5.38 14.43 -22.36
N GLU A 56 -5.90 13.39 -23.03
CA GLU A 56 -5.62 13.11 -24.45
C GLU A 56 -6.12 14.21 -25.38
N SER A 57 -7.21 14.88 -25.02
CA SER A 57 -7.75 16.01 -25.78
C SER A 57 -7.02 17.33 -25.55
N ALA A 58 -5.97 17.35 -24.72
CA ALA A 58 -5.24 18.57 -24.40
C ALA A 58 -4.38 19.04 -25.57
N ASP A 59 -4.45 20.33 -25.89
CA ASP A 59 -3.44 21.03 -26.69
C ASP A 59 -2.22 21.41 -25.83
N THR A 60 -2.41 21.55 -24.51
CA THR A 60 -1.34 21.77 -23.53
C THR A 60 -1.70 21.15 -22.19
N ILE A 61 -0.72 20.52 -21.58
CA ILE A 61 -0.79 19.98 -20.22
C ILE A 61 0.10 20.84 -19.33
N VAL A 62 -0.48 21.31 -18.22
CA VAL A 62 0.20 22.07 -17.17
C VAL A 62 0.27 21.22 -15.92
N ILE A 63 1.48 20.84 -15.52
CA ILE A 63 1.73 20.07 -14.30
C ILE A 63 2.34 21.01 -13.26
N TYR A 64 1.62 21.19 -12.16
CA TYR A 64 2.03 22.02 -11.04
C TYR A 64 1.89 21.20 -9.76
N ALA A 65 3.01 20.66 -9.29
CA ALA A 65 3.05 19.58 -8.30
C ALA A 65 4.42 19.44 -7.64
N ASP A 66 4.52 18.49 -6.70
CA ASP A 66 5.79 18.06 -6.14
C ASP A 66 6.42 16.92 -6.95
N HIS A 67 7.66 17.11 -7.39
CA HIS A 67 8.41 16.10 -8.15
C HIS A 67 7.56 15.48 -9.28
N VAL A 68 7.37 14.17 -9.22
CA VAL A 68 6.61 13.39 -10.18
C VAL A 68 5.24 13.00 -9.63
N SER A 69 4.77 13.60 -8.53
CA SER A 69 3.58 13.13 -7.80
C SER A 69 2.29 13.19 -8.61
N ALA A 70 2.23 14.04 -9.63
CA ALA A 70 1.04 14.24 -10.46
C ALA A 70 1.00 13.38 -11.75
N HIS A 71 2.12 12.77 -12.12
CA HIS A 71 2.29 12.13 -13.43
C HIS A 71 3.30 10.98 -13.44
N GLY A 72 3.83 10.61 -12.28
CA GLY A 72 4.73 9.48 -12.09
C GLY A 72 4.08 8.18 -12.52
N GLY A 73 4.79 7.40 -13.33
CA GLY A 73 4.25 6.17 -13.91
C GLY A 73 3.43 6.36 -15.20
N GLN A 74 3.20 7.60 -15.65
CA GLN A 74 2.50 7.90 -16.91
C GLN A 74 3.46 8.33 -18.05
N TRP A 75 4.72 7.90 -17.96
CA TRP A 75 5.81 8.41 -18.80
C TRP A 75 5.57 8.21 -20.29
N GLU A 76 5.28 6.97 -20.70
CA GLU A 76 5.06 6.64 -22.12
C GLU A 76 3.76 7.27 -22.66
N PHE A 77 2.75 7.45 -21.80
CA PHE A 77 1.51 8.13 -22.18
C PHE A 77 1.77 9.61 -22.47
N LEU A 78 2.42 10.32 -21.55
CA LEU A 78 2.78 11.73 -21.74
C LEU A 78 3.82 11.90 -22.85
N ASP A 79 4.75 10.96 -23.02
CA ASP A 79 5.70 10.98 -24.13
C ASP A 79 4.97 10.84 -25.48
N GLY A 80 3.99 9.94 -25.55
CA GLY A 80 3.11 9.79 -26.71
C GLY A 80 2.37 11.08 -27.06
N LEU A 81 1.90 11.83 -26.06
CA LEU A 81 1.27 13.14 -26.27
C LEU A 81 2.30 14.21 -26.67
N ALA A 82 3.46 14.25 -26.03
CA ALA A 82 4.55 15.18 -26.35
C ALA A 82 5.02 15.01 -27.81
N ARG A 83 5.18 13.77 -28.27
CA ARG A 83 5.51 13.40 -29.65
C ARG A 83 4.43 13.79 -30.66
N LYS A 84 3.15 13.84 -30.24
CA LYS A 84 2.04 14.37 -31.05
C LYS A 84 1.99 15.90 -31.09
N GLY A 85 2.94 16.57 -30.43
CA GLY A 85 3.03 18.03 -30.41
C GLY A 85 2.25 18.71 -29.28
N VAL A 86 1.68 17.95 -28.34
CA VAL A 86 0.98 18.54 -27.17
C VAL A 86 1.96 19.38 -26.35
N GLY A 87 1.56 20.59 -25.98
CA GLY A 87 2.37 21.49 -25.15
C GLY A 87 2.59 20.94 -23.73
N MET A 88 3.79 21.12 -23.19
CA MET A 88 4.17 20.62 -21.86
C MET A 88 4.64 21.77 -20.98
N VAL A 89 3.96 22.03 -19.86
CA VAL A 89 4.36 23.06 -18.89
C VAL A 89 4.55 22.41 -17.53
N PHE A 90 5.75 22.55 -16.95
CA PHE A 90 6.08 21.99 -15.64
C PHE A 90 6.46 23.13 -14.71
N MET A 91 5.78 23.18 -13.56
CA MET A 91 5.86 24.31 -12.63
C MET A 91 6.32 23.89 -11.24
N HIS A 92 7.09 24.77 -10.62
CA HIS A 92 7.68 24.59 -9.31
C HIS A 92 8.47 23.27 -9.23
N TYR A 93 8.25 22.47 -8.19
CA TYR A 93 8.99 21.23 -7.96
C TYR A 93 8.65 20.12 -8.97
N ALA A 94 7.64 20.30 -9.83
CA ALA A 94 7.34 19.39 -10.90
C ALA A 94 8.52 19.22 -11.87
N VAL A 95 9.39 20.23 -11.99
CA VAL A 95 10.61 20.23 -12.84
C VAL A 95 11.75 19.35 -12.31
N HIS A 96 11.56 18.66 -11.18
CA HIS A 96 12.61 17.88 -10.51
C HIS A 96 12.35 16.35 -10.58
N PRO A 97 12.63 15.70 -11.72
CA PRO A 97 12.67 14.25 -11.80
C PRO A 97 13.97 13.69 -11.21
N ASN A 98 14.06 12.37 -11.07
CA ASN A 98 15.37 11.73 -10.93
C ASN A 98 16.20 11.89 -12.20
N LYS A 99 17.52 11.62 -12.12
CA LYS A 99 18.45 11.85 -13.24
C LYS A 99 18.04 11.13 -14.52
N GLN A 100 17.68 9.86 -14.44
CA GLN A 100 17.34 9.02 -15.59
C GLN A 100 16.05 9.50 -16.28
N ILE A 101 15.02 9.82 -15.51
CA ILE A 101 13.76 10.37 -16.02
C ILE A 101 13.95 11.80 -16.56
N GLY A 102 14.80 12.58 -15.90
CA GLY A 102 15.19 13.92 -16.35
C GLY A 102 15.85 13.90 -17.72
N GLU A 103 16.75 12.94 -17.92
CA GLU A 103 17.41 12.70 -19.19
C GLU A 103 16.47 12.20 -20.27
N LYS A 104 15.67 11.18 -19.95
CA LYS A 104 14.85 10.48 -20.93
C LYS A 104 13.64 11.30 -21.38
N TYR A 105 12.97 12.02 -20.47
CA TYR A 105 11.67 12.63 -20.76
C TYR A 105 11.69 14.15 -20.61
N TYR A 106 12.15 14.67 -19.48
CA TYR A 106 11.98 16.10 -19.19
C TYR A 106 12.80 17.01 -20.08
N ARG A 107 14.11 16.74 -20.23
CA ARG A 107 14.95 17.55 -21.11
C ARG A 107 14.44 17.52 -22.56
N PRO A 108 14.00 16.37 -23.12
CA PRO A 108 13.30 16.35 -24.40
C PRO A 108 11.93 17.08 -24.42
N TRP A 109 11.16 17.06 -23.33
CA TRP A 109 9.83 17.66 -23.30
C TRP A 109 9.83 19.17 -23.14
N ILE A 110 10.64 19.66 -22.20
CA ILE A 110 10.64 21.06 -21.74
C ILE A 110 12.03 21.72 -21.81
N GLY A 111 13.07 21.06 -22.32
CA GLY A 111 14.39 21.66 -22.57
C GLY A 111 15.33 21.70 -21.36
N GLY A 112 14.82 21.48 -20.14
CA GLY A 112 15.61 21.51 -18.91
C GLY A 112 14.91 20.86 -17.72
N ALA A 113 15.67 20.51 -16.70
CA ALA A 113 15.16 19.92 -15.46
C ALA A 113 16.07 20.26 -14.28
N MET A 114 15.52 20.21 -13.06
CA MET A 114 16.31 20.23 -11.84
C MET A 114 17.01 18.88 -11.68
N GLU A 115 18.26 18.87 -11.23
CA GLU A 115 19.01 17.64 -10.95
C GLU A 115 19.62 17.70 -9.54
N SER A 116 19.31 16.70 -8.72
CA SER A 116 19.87 16.57 -7.37
C SER A 116 21.40 16.54 -7.38
N GLY A 117 22.02 17.34 -6.50
CA GLY A 117 23.48 17.49 -6.44
C GLY A 117 24.07 18.46 -7.49
N TRP A 118 23.26 18.92 -8.45
CA TRP A 118 23.65 19.91 -9.45
C TRP A 118 22.93 21.24 -9.23
N SER A 119 21.60 21.21 -9.22
CA SER A 119 20.74 22.39 -9.01
C SER A 119 20.58 22.75 -7.54
N VAL A 120 20.11 23.95 -7.25
CA VAL A 120 19.83 24.44 -5.90
C VAL A 120 18.45 25.08 -5.80
N ASN A 121 17.84 25.08 -4.62
CA ASN A 121 16.48 25.58 -4.37
C ASN A 121 16.35 26.56 -3.20
N PRO A 122 17.07 27.69 -3.16
CA PRO A 122 16.91 28.61 -2.05
C PRO A 122 15.65 29.48 -2.18
N HIS A 123 15.27 30.17 -1.10
CA HIS A 123 14.22 31.21 -1.13
C HIS A 123 14.87 32.60 -1.17
N TRP A 124 14.48 33.41 -2.14
CA TRP A 124 15.07 34.73 -2.35
C TRP A 124 14.15 35.68 -3.10
N VAL A 125 14.41 36.98 -2.96
CA VAL A 125 13.69 38.03 -3.71
C VAL A 125 14.38 38.21 -5.05
N ALA A 126 13.73 37.72 -6.11
CA ALA A 126 14.22 37.88 -7.48
C ALA A 126 13.64 39.16 -8.09
N ASP A 127 14.50 39.99 -8.68
CA ASP A 127 14.10 40.98 -9.68
C ASP A 127 14.14 40.28 -11.05
N LEU A 128 13.00 39.71 -11.45
CA LEU A 128 12.85 38.92 -12.67
C LEU A 128 12.88 39.83 -13.90
N GLU A 129 13.70 39.48 -14.88
CA GLU A 129 13.75 40.11 -16.20
C GLU A 129 13.14 39.15 -17.22
N ILE A 130 12.11 39.63 -17.93
CA ILE A 130 11.39 38.87 -18.96
C ILE A 130 12.10 39.00 -20.32
N ILE A 131 12.05 37.94 -21.13
CA ILE A 131 12.50 37.98 -22.53
C ILE A 131 11.78 39.07 -23.34
N LYS A 132 12.53 39.89 -24.06
CA LYS A 132 11.98 41.05 -24.82
C LYS A 132 11.55 40.69 -26.23
N ASP A 133 12.32 39.85 -26.91
CA ASP A 133 12.11 39.51 -28.33
C ASP A 133 11.30 38.23 -28.52
N HIS A 134 10.35 37.97 -27.64
CA HIS A 134 9.49 36.79 -27.72
C HIS A 134 8.08 37.08 -27.20
N GLU A 135 7.06 36.47 -27.82
CA GLU A 135 5.66 36.77 -27.53
C GLU A 135 5.23 36.44 -26.10
N ILE A 136 5.97 35.58 -25.39
CA ILE A 136 5.74 35.33 -23.95
C ILE A 136 5.98 36.59 -23.11
N GLY A 137 6.85 37.50 -23.57
CA GLY A 137 7.10 38.78 -22.91
C GLY A 137 5.99 39.82 -23.08
N ASN A 138 5.02 39.59 -23.96
CA ASN A 138 3.97 40.54 -24.27
C ASN A 138 3.20 40.98 -23.01
N GLY A 139 3.15 42.29 -22.77
CA GLY A 139 2.44 42.90 -21.64
C GLY A 139 2.99 42.60 -20.25
N VAL A 140 4.12 41.88 -20.14
CA VAL A 140 4.82 41.64 -18.88
C VAL A 140 5.76 42.82 -18.62
N PRO A 141 5.78 43.40 -17.40
CA PRO A 141 6.74 44.47 -17.08
C PRO A 141 8.19 44.02 -17.26
N ASP A 142 9.06 44.94 -17.69
CA ASP A 142 10.50 44.70 -17.88
C ASP A 142 11.19 44.12 -16.64
N LYS A 143 10.72 44.52 -15.45
CA LYS A 143 11.20 44.02 -14.16
C LYS A 143 10.03 43.66 -13.25
N VAL A 144 10.10 42.47 -12.66
CA VAL A 144 9.09 41.95 -11.74
C VAL A 144 9.77 41.45 -10.46
N THR A 145 9.57 42.15 -9.34
CA THR A 145 10.09 41.71 -8.04
C THR A 145 9.18 40.64 -7.43
N CYS A 146 9.73 39.47 -7.10
CA CYS A 146 8.97 38.39 -6.47
C CYS A 146 9.80 37.57 -5.47
N LEU A 147 9.26 37.38 -4.25
CA LEU A 147 9.78 36.42 -3.28
C LEU A 147 9.22 35.02 -3.58
N ASP A 148 10.09 34.05 -3.84
CA ASP A 148 9.70 32.66 -4.05
C ASP A 148 10.86 31.70 -3.71
N GLU A 149 10.64 30.40 -3.83
CA GLU A 149 11.68 29.36 -3.81
C GLU A 149 12.27 29.20 -5.22
N TRP A 150 13.05 30.18 -5.66
CA TRP A 150 13.58 30.22 -7.02
C TRP A 150 14.80 29.29 -7.18
N TYR A 151 14.60 28.19 -7.90
CA TYR A 151 15.65 27.22 -8.19
C TYR A 151 16.60 27.75 -9.26
N TYR A 152 17.87 27.38 -9.18
CA TYR A 152 18.82 27.73 -10.22
C TYR A 152 19.93 26.70 -10.39
N ASN A 153 20.80 26.95 -11.38
CA ASN A 153 21.75 25.99 -11.92
C ASN A 153 21.04 24.74 -12.48
N MET A 154 20.12 24.95 -13.43
CA MET A 154 19.30 23.89 -14.03
C MET A 154 20.13 23.03 -15.02
N ARG A 155 19.73 21.78 -15.23
CA ARG A 155 20.27 20.91 -16.28
C ARG A 155 19.48 21.07 -17.57
N PHE A 156 20.08 21.70 -18.57
CA PHE A 156 19.47 21.84 -19.89
C PHE A 156 19.88 20.71 -20.85
N VAL A 157 19.17 20.61 -21.98
CA VAL A 157 19.63 19.86 -23.15
C VAL A 157 21.03 20.31 -23.60
N LYS A 158 21.73 19.46 -24.35
CA LYS A 158 23.09 19.77 -24.82
C LYS A 158 23.10 20.99 -25.75
N GLU A 159 22.09 21.12 -26.60
CA GLU A 159 21.85 22.26 -27.49
C GLU A 159 21.25 23.44 -26.71
N ARG A 160 22.01 23.99 -25.75
CA ARG A 160 21.55 25.05 -24.83
C ARG A 160 21.06 26.31 -25.54
N ASP A 161 21.59 26.60 -26.72
CA ASP A 161 21.19 27.70 -27.61
C ASP A 161 19.74 27.57 -28.11
N LYS A 162 19.17 26.36 -28.08
CA LYS A 162 17.76 26.11 -28.44
C LYS A 162 16.79 26.31 -27.29
N VAL A 163 17.28 26.61 -26.08
CA VAL A 163 16.45 26.87 -24.91
C VAL A 163 16.34 28.38 -24.71
N LEU A 164 15.10 28.88 -24.70
CA LEU A 164 14.79 30.28 -24.47
C LEU A 164 14.87 30.60 -22.98
N ASP A 165 15.56 31.68 -22.63
CA ASP A 165 15.58 32.24 -21.29
C ASP A 165 14.40 33.19 -21.11
N LEU A 166 13.28 32.68 -20.58
CA LEU A 166 12.03 33.45 -20.49
C LEU A 166 12.04 34.40 -19.30
N PHE A 167 12.31 33.88 -18.09
CA PHE A 167 12.61 34.70 -16.92
C PHE A 167 14.02 34.42 -16.45
N THR A 168 14.76 35.50 -16.21
CA THR A 168 16.08 35.43 -15.58
C THR A 168 16.15 36.33 -14.36
N ALA A 169 17.03 35.99 -13.42
CA ALA A 169 17.39 36.89 -12.32
C ALA A 169 18.78 36.53 -11.77
N VAL A 170 19.38 37.45 -11.02
CA VAL A 170 20.71 37.29 -10.43
C VAL A 170 20.58 37.00 -8.92
N PRO A 171 20.87 35.77 -8.44
CA PRO A 171 20.95 35.50 -7.01
C PRO A 171 22.22 36.13 -6.44
N THR A 172 22.08 36.79 -5.29
CA THR A 172 23.19 37.38 -4.54
C THR A 172 23.04 37.03 -3.07
N ARG A 173 24.08 37.24 -2.27
CA ARG A 173 23.95 37.10 -0.81
C ARG A 173 22.94 38.08 -0.20
N LYS A 174 22.69 39.23 -0.84
CA LYS A 174 21.84 40.30 -0.31
C LYS A 174 20.35 40.02 -0.46
N ASN A 175 19.95 39.38 -1.55
CA ASN A 175 18.55 39.05 -1.82
C ASN A 175 18.18 37.62 -1.43
N MET A 176 19.14 36.83 -0.93
CA MET A 176 18.91 35.49 -0.42
C MET A 176 18.31 35.52 0.98
N HIS A 177 17.15 34.89 1.21
CA HIS A 177 16.48 34.91 2.53
C HIS A 177 16.44 33.56 3.22
N ARG A 178 16.59 32.45 2.47
CA ARG A 178 16.69 31.12 3.07
C ARG A 178 17.52 30.18 2.20
N TYR A 179 18.51 29.55 2.81
CA TYR A 179 19.18 28.37 2.26
C TYR A 179 18.49 27.13 2.80
N ILE A 180 18.17 26.17 1.94
CA ILE A 180 17.55 24.90 2.35
C ILE A 180 18.35 23.70 1.81
N ASN A 181 17.72 22.54 1.77
CA ASN A 181 18.38 21.24 1.78
C ASN A 181 19.33 20.99 0.59
N MET A 182 19.12 21.62 -0.58
CA MET A 182 19.95 21.35 -1.77
C MET A 182 21.07 22.37 -2.03
N TRP A 183 21.34 23.30 -1.09
CA TRP A 183 22.46 24.24 -1.22
C TRP A 183 23.81 23.49 -1.37
N ASN A 184 24.53 23.78 -2.45
CA ASN A 184 25.77 23.09 -2.85
C ASN A 184 26.76 24.09 -3.52
N GLN A 185 27.92 23.60 -3.96
CA GLN A 185 28.97 24.44 -4.57
C GLN A 185 28.47 25.20 -5.80
N ASN A 186 27.67 24.56 -6.67
CA ASN A 186 27.12 25.25 -7.84
C ASN A 186 26.17 26.39 -7.46
N GLY A 187 25.50 26.26 -6.30
CA GLY A 187 24.72 27.34 -5.70
C GLY A 187 25.59 28.56 -5.40
N VAL A 188 26.74 28.34 -4.76
CA VAL A 188 27.73 29.39 -4.45
C VAL A 188 28.30 29.99 -5.74
N ASP A 189 28.69 29.14 -6.69
CA ASP A 189 29.29 29.55 -7.96
C ASP A 189 28.31 30.30 -8.87
N GLY A 190 27.01 30.08 -8.69
CA GLY A 190 25.94 30.77 -9.41
C GLY A 190 25.64 32.18 -8.87
N LEU A 191 26.13 32.53 -7.68
CA LEU A 191 25.92 33.87 -7.11
C LEU A 191 26.58 34.95 -7.97
N GLY A 192 25.87 36.06 -8.19
CA GLY A 192 26.31 37.16 -9.04
C GLY A 192 26.21 36.88 -10.54
N LYS A 193 25.71 35.70 -10.96
CA LYS A 193 25.51 35.34 -12.36
C LYS A 193 24.01 35.28 -12.68
N SER A 194 23.62 35.68 -13.88
CA SER A 194 22.24 35.52 -14.32
C SER A 194 21.85 34.04 -14.37
N GLN A 195 20.67 33.71 -13.85
CA GLN A 195 20.10 32.37 -13.80
C GLN A 195 18.75 32.33 -14.49
N THR A 196 18.52 31.26 -15.26
CA THR A 196 17.23 30.96 -15.88
C THR A 196 16.25 30.38 -14.87
N LEU A 197 15.14 31.07 -14.63
CA LEU A 197 14.09 30.68 -13.67
C LEU A 197 12.78 30.26 -14.36
N MET A 198 12.62 30.66 -15.63
CA MET A 198 11.61 30.15 -16.53
C MET A 198 12.26 29.99 -17.91
N TRP A 199 11.99 28.88 -18.58
CA TRP A 199 12.56 28.63 -19.90
C TRP A 199 11.54 28.05 -20.87
N GLY A 200 11.78 28.27 -22.15
CA GLY A 200 10.98 27.75 -23.26
C GLY A 200 11.81 26.85 -24.15
N TYR A 201 11.17 25.84 -24.73
CA TYR A 201 11.82 24.90 -25.63
C TYR A 201 10.86 24.50 -26.75
N GLU A 202 11.25 24.75 -28.00
CA GLU A 202 10.55 24.20 -29.16
C GLU A 202 11.18 22.87 -29.53
N ARG A 203 10.40 21.80 -29.47
CA ARG A 203 10.93 20.45 -29.68
C ARG A 203 11.20 20.21 -31.17
N PRO A 204 12.31 19.54 -31.53
CA PRO A 204 12.59 19.19 -32.92
C PRO A 204 11.47 18.36 -33.59
N THR A 205 10.77 17.55 -32.81
CA THR A 205 9.66 16.69 -33.25
C THR A 205 8.31 17.40 -33.30
N GLY A 206 8.26 18.69 -32.94
CA GLY A 206 7.04 19.48 -32.87
C GLY A 206 6.49 19.64 -31.44
N GLY A 207 5.74 20.73 -31.27
CA GLY A 207 5.20 21.16 -29.99
C GLY A 207 6.21 21.91 -29.12
N ARG A 208 5.70 22.46 -28.02
CA ARG A 208 6.40 23.44 -27.18
C ARG A 208 6.44 23.00 -25.72
N GLY A 209 7.50 23.34 -25.04
CA GLY A 209 7.77 22.97 -23.66
C GLY A 209 8.18 24.17 -22.82
N VAL A 210 7.75 24.22 -21.57
CA VAL A 210 8.12 25.27 -20.61
C VAL A 210 8.42 24.64 -19.25
N GLY A 211 9.51 25.06 -18.64
CA GLY A 211 9.74 24.85 -17.22
C GLY A 211 9.75 26.17 -16.47
N PHE A 212 9.17 26.18 -15.28
CA PHE A 212 9.08 27.35 -14.41
C PHE A 212 9.32 26.92 -12.97
N VAL A 213 10.25 27.54 -12.26
CA VAL A 213 10.63 27.07 -10.90
C VAL A 213 9.83 27.73 -9.78
N GLY A 214 9.13 28.84 -10.06
CA GLY A 214 8.34 29.57 -9.08
C GLY A 214 6.97 28.94 -8.79
N GLY A 215 6.26 29.50 -7.81
CA GLY A 215 4.99 28.96 -7.32
C GLY A 215 5.11 28.18 -6.01
N HIS A 216 6.18 28.37 -5.23
CA HIS A 216 6.21 27.82 -3.87
C HIS A 216 5.13 28.49 -3.01
N TYR A 217 5.13 29.83 -2.99
CA TYR A 217 4.17 30.62 -2.25
C TYR A 217 2.95 30.94 -3.10
N HIS A 218 1.76 30.61 -2.61
CA HIS A 218 0.52 30.86 -3.35
C HIS A 218 0.28 32.36 -3.62
N GLN A 219 0.75 33.23 -2.73
CA GLN A 219 0.67 34.68 -2.91
C GLN A 219 1.41 35.19 -4.15
N SER A 220 2.38 34.45 -4.70
CA SER A 220 3.09 34.81 -5.95
C SER A 220 2.12 34.98 -7.12
N TRP A 221 0.97 34.30 -7.10
CA TRP A 221 -0.07 34.47 -8.13
C TRP A 221 -0.73 35.84 -8.14
N ALA A 222 -0.60 36.64 -7.08
CA ALA A 222 -1.05 38.02 -7.08
C ALA A 222 -0.08 38.99 -7.77
N VAL A 223 1.18 38.60 -7.97
CA VAL A 223 2.18 39.40 -8.70
C VAL A 223 1.84 39.35 -10.20
N ASP A 224 1.31 40.45 -10.73
CA ASP A 224 0.76 40.50 -12.09
C ASP A 224 1.75 40.05 -13.17
N GLY A 225 2.99 40.52 -13.11
CA GLY A 225 4.03 40.14 -14.07
C GLY A 225 4.34 38.63 -14.08
N VAL A 226 4.39 37.99 -12.90
CA VAL A 226 4.61 36.53 -12.79
C VAL A 226 3.41 35.78 -13.36
N ARG A 227 2.19 36.13 -12.91
CA ARG A 227 0.95 35.50 -13.37
C ARG A 227 0.79 35.64 -14.88
N LYS A 228 1.02 36.83 -15.44
CA LYS A 228 0.88 37.11 -16.87
C LYS A 228 1.90 36.34 -17.71
N ALA A 229 3.16 36.28 -17.29
CA ALA A 229 4.16 35.50 -18.01
C ALA A 229 3.84 34.00 -18.04
N VAL A 230 3.35 33.44 -16.93
CA VAL A 230 2.89 32.04 -16.88
C VAL A 230 1.68 31.81 -17.79
N LEU A 231 0.69 32.71 -17.77
CA LEU A 231 -0.47 32.63 -18.68
C LEU A 231 -0.06 32.74 -20.15
N ASN A 232 0.84 33.67 -20.48
CA ASN A 232 1.41 33.82 -21.82
C ASN A 232 2.11 32.53 -22.27
N ALA A 233 2.90 31.92 -21.40
CA ALA A 233 3.60 30.66 -21.69
C ALA A 233 2.64 29.50 -21.93
N ILE A 234 1.55 29.39 -21.15
CA ILE A 234 0.52 28.35 -21.34
C ILE A 234 -0.18 28.51 -22.70
N ILE A 235 -0.50 29.74 -23.09
CA ILE A 235 -1.10 30.04 -24.41
C ILE A 235 -0.11 29.74 -25.54
N TRP A 236 1.16 30.11 -25.35
CA TRP A 236 2.23 29.81 -26.30
C TRP A 236 2.41 28.30 -26.49
N THR A 237 2.45 27.51 -25.41
CA THR A 237 2.60 26.05 -25.50
C THR A 237 1.37 25.39 -26.13
N ALA A 238 0.18 26.01 -26.03
CA ALA A 238 -1.03 25.54 -26.68
C ALA A 238 -1.05 25.79 -28.20
N GLY A 239 0.04 26.34 -28.75
CA GLY A 239 0.19 26.64 -30.17
C GLY A 239 -0.61 27.87 -30.59
N MET A 240 -0.96 28.76 -29.66
CA MET A 240 -1.63 30.03 -29.94
C MET A 240 -0.63 31.19 -29.90
N LYS A 241 -0.93 32.22 -30.68
CA LYS A 241 -0.23 33.50 -30.59
C LYS A 241 -0.62 34.21 -29.31
N VAL A 242 0.36 34.68 -28.55
CA VAL A 242 0.13 35.47 -27.33
C VAL A 242 -0.32 36.89 -27.73
N PRO A 243 -1.41 37.43 -27.16
CA PRO A 243 -1.85 38.81 -27.44
C PRO A 243 -0.74 39.82 -27.18
N LYS A 244 -0.71 40.95 -27.91
CA LYS A 244 0.33 42.00 -27.75
C LYS A 244 0.36 42.61 -26.35
N GLU A 245 -0.80 42.72 -25.71
CA GLU A 245 -0.94 43.21 -24.33
C GLU A 245 -0.77 42.11 -23.26
N GLY A 246 -0.41 40.90 -23.69
CA GLY A 246 -0.41 39.68 -22.88
C GLY A 246 -1.82 39.14 -22.64
N VAL A 247 -1.88 37.94 -22.05
CA VAL A 247 -3.13 37.31 -21.62
C VAL A 247 -3.76 38.15 -20.52
N GLN A 248 -5.00 38.59 -20.75
CA GLN A 248 -5.72 39.40 -19.77
C GLN A 248 -6.10 38.57 -18.55
N SER A 249 -5.80 39.09 -17.36
CA SER A 249 -6.25 38.55 -16.08
C SER A 249 -6.33 39.68 -15.07
N ARG A 250 -7.37 39.71 -14.24
CA ARG A 250 -7.46 40.69 -13.17
C ARG A 250 -6.53 40.29 -12.03
N ALA A 251 -6.05 41.27 -11.25
CA ALA A 251 -5.35 41.00 -10.01
C ALA A 251 -6.26 40.20 -9.04
N PRO A 252 -5.80 39.06 -8.49
CA PRO A 252 -6.47 38.34 -7.43
C PRO A 252 -6.67 39.23 -6.20
N THR A 253 -7.88 39.21 -5.65
CA THR A 253 -8.18 39.77 -4.33
C THR A 253 -7.67 38.83 -3.23
N GLU A 254 -7.69 39.27 -1.97
CA GLU A 254 -7.43 38.35 -0.85
C GLU A 254 -8.44 37.19 -0.86
N GLU A 255 -9.71 37.45 -1.17
CA GLU A 255 -10.74 36.42 -1.29
C GLU A 255 -10.35 35.39 -2.35
N ASP A 256 -9.90 35.82 -3.54
CA ASP A 256 -9.48 34.90 -4.61
C ASP A 256 -8.28 34.03 -4.19
N LEU A 257 -7.32 34.60 -3.44
CA LEU A 257 -6.15 33.87 -2.93
C LEU A 257 -6.49 32.87 -1.82
N ASN A 258 -7.65 33.00 -1.18
CA ASN A 258 -8.04 32.14 -0.04
C ASN A 258 -9.13 31.13 -0.39
N VAL A 259 -9.66 31.17 -1.62
CA VAL A 259 -10.61 30.17 -2.12
C VAL A 259 -9.84 28.94 -2.61
N ASN A 260 -10.41 27.75 -2.36
CA ASN A 260 -9.85 26.45 -2.77
C ASN A 260 -8.47 26.10 -2.17
N LEU A 261 -8.03 26.80 -1.12
CA LEU A 261 -6.83 26.42 -0.36
C LEU A 261 -6.98 25.01 0.20
N ASP A 262 -5.87 24.27 0.19
CA ASP A 262 -5.84 22.96 0.84
C ASP A 262 -5.96 23.15 2.35
N LYS A 263 -6.63 22.19 3.03
CA LYS A 263 -6.87 22.26 4.49
C LYS A 263 -5.61 21.98 5.32
N LYS A 264 -4.61 22.86 5.27
CA LYS A 264 -3.24 22.66 5.81
C LYS A 264 -3.06 23.10 7.27
N GLY A 265 -3.78 22.54 8.24
CA GLY A 265 -3.61 22.92 9.66
C GLY A 265 -4.31 24.26 10.00
N ARG A 266 -3.75 25.08 10.90
CA ARG A 266 -4.41 26.34 11.33
C ARG A 266 -4.50 27.32 10.17
N ALA A 267 -5.74 27.63 9.76
CA ALA A 267 -6.01 28.53 8.66
C ALA A 267 -5.35 29.89 8.87
N ARG A 268 -4.39 30.24 8.01
CA ARG A 268 -3.77 31.57 7.94
C ARG A 268 -4.23 32.20 6.64
N ARG A 269 -4.98 33.29 6.75
CA ARG A 269 -5.45 34.04 5.58
C ARG A 269 -4.25 34.61 4.82
N ILE A 270 -4.14 34.25 3.54
CA ILE A 270 -3.10 34.73 2.63
C ILE A 270 -3.46 36.16 2.21
N LYS A 271 -2.51 37.09 2.34
CA LYS A 271 -2.71 38.49 1.94
C LYS A 271 -2.19 38.72 0.53
N VAL A 272 -2.69 39.76 -0.12
CA VAL A 272 -2.05 40.28 -1.34
C VAL A 272 -0.65 40.78 -0.95
N PRO A 273 0.42 40.33 -1.64
CA PRO A 273 1.77 40.67 -1.27
C PRO A 273 2.12 42.13 -1.59
N ASP A 274 3.03 42.70 -0.79
CA ASP A 274 3.67 43.99 -1.07
C ASP A 274 5.13 43.75 -1.52
N PRO A 275 5.44 43.88 -2.84
CA PRO A 275 6.81 43.73 -3.34
C PRO A 275 7.83 44.67 -2.71
N GLY A 276 7.39 45.85 -2.24
CA GLY A 276 8.25 46.79 -1.52
C GLY A 276 8.67 46.29 -0.14
N ALA A 277 7.80 45.54 0.54
CA ALA A 277 8.10 44.90 1.82
C ALA A 277 9.12 43.76 1.66
N TRP A 278 9.07 43.01 0.57
CA TRP A 278 10.02 41.93 0.30
C TRP A 278 11.47 42.42 0.19
N LYS A 279 11.70 43.59 -0.43
CA LYS A 279 13.05 44.18 -0.54
C LYS A 279 13.66 44.56 0.80
N LYS A 280 12.86 44.65 1.86
CA LYS A 280 13.29 44.98 3.23
C LYS A 280 13.58 43.74 4.08
N LEU A 281 13.35 42.52 3.55
CA LEU A 281 13.63 41.29 4.29
C LEU A 281 15.14 41.17 4.53
N PRO A 282 15.57 40.71 5.73
CA PRO A 282 16.98 40.54 6.02
C PRO A 282 17.56 39.37 5.22
N PRO A 283 18.81 39.45 4.74
CA PRO A 283 19.47 38.34 4.09
C PRO A 283 19.69 37.16 5.05
N ALA A 284 19.69 35.94 4.51
CA ALA A 284 20.00 34.72 5.24
C ALA A 284 21.43 34.75 5.79
N LYS A 285 21.63 34.17 6.97
CA LYS A 285 22.97 33.92 7.50
C LYS A 285 23.73 32.98 6.55
N ILE A 286 24.92 33.41 6.12
CA ILE A 286 25.82 32.61 5.27
C ILE A 286 26.18 31.32 5.98
N GLN A 287 26.06 30.19 5.27
CA GLN A 287 26.29 28.84 5.80
C GLN A 287 27.79 28.48 5.75
N LYS A 288 28.64 29.25 6.44
CA LYS A 288 30.12 29.16 6.32
C LYS A 288 30.67 27.74 6.50
N GLU A 289 30.21 27.01 7.51
CA GLU A 289 30.65 25.63 7.79
C GLU A 289 30.21 24.66 6.70
N ARG A 290 28.94 24.75 6.27
CA ARG A 290 28.39 23.93 5.18
C ARG A 290 29.15 24.18 3.87
N GLU A 291 29.45 25.44 3.56
CA GLU A 291 30.15 25.82 2.32
C GLU A 291 31.63 25.44 2.33
N ALA A 292 32.30 25.50 3.48
CA ALA A 292 33.68 25.02 3.62
C ALA A 292 33.81 23.51 3.33
N GLY A 293 32.76 22.74 3.64
CA GLY A 293 32.71 21.29 3.39
C GLY A 293 32.53 20.90 1.92
N PHE A 294 32.17 21.82 1.03
CA PHE A 294 31.90 21.49 -0.38
C PHE A 294 33.14 21.04 -1.14
N ASN A 295 34.34 21.53 -0.79
CA ASN A 295 35.60 21.20 -1.44
C ASN A 295 36.38 20.05 -0.78
N GLN A 296 35.87 19.46 0.32
CA GLN A 296 36.54 18.37 1.04
C GLN A 296 36.07 16.97 0.63
N GLY A 297 35.41 16.83 -0.51
CA GLY A 297 34.92 15.53 -0.97
C GLY A 297 33.76 14.96 -0.12
N ALA A 298 33.07 15.80 0.65
CA ALA A 298 31.78 15.47 1.28
C ALA A 298 30.61 15.55 0.27
N GLY A 299 30.89 15.18 -0.99
CA GLY A 299 29.95 15.14 -2.10
C GLY A 299 30.42 14.12 -3.13
N ALA A 300 29.63 13.06 -3.30
CA ALA A 300 29.72 12.04 -4.34
C ALA A 300 31.03 11.22 -4.44
N LYS A 301 31.06 10.05 -3.79
CA LYS A 301 31.79 8.88 -4.29
C LYS A 301 30.85 7.67 -4.35
N VAL A 302 30.14 7.54 -5.47
CA VAL A 302 29.68 6.26 -5.99
C VAL A 302 30.66 5.93 -7.12
N GLN A 303 31.55 4.96 -6.90
CA GLN A 303 32.29 4.34 -7.99
C GLN A 303 31.43 3.22 -8.58
N PRO A 304 31.37 3.07 -9.92
CA PRO A 304 30.68 1.94 -10.54
C PRO A 304 31.47 0.66 -10.28
N ALA A 305 30.81 -0.38 -9.81
CA ALA A 305 31.37 -1.73 -9.83
C ALA A 305 31.49 -2.21 -11.30
N PRO A 306 32.57 -2.91 -11.68
CA PRO A 306 32.70 -3.46 -13.02
C PRO A 306 31.72 -4.62 -13.23
N ALA A 307 31.20 -4.73 -14.45
CA ALA A 307 30.29 -5.79 -14.86
C ALA A 307 30.94 -7.17 -14.70
N PRO A 308 30.26 -8.18 -14.13
CA PRO A 308 30.74 -9.55 -14.19
C PRO A 308 30.54 -10.11 -15.60
N GLU A 309 31.62 -10.60 -16.20
CA GLU A 309 31.62 -11.35 -17.45
C GLU A 309 30.75 -12.60 -17.33
N LYS A 310 29.86 -12.79 -18.30
CA LYS A 310 29.09 -14.03 -18.48
C LYS A 310 30.05 -15.16 -18.84
N LYS A 311 30.27 -16.10 -17.91
CA LYS A 311 30.80 -17.42 -18.25
C LYS A 311 29.63 -18.33 -18.62
N ASN A 312 29.63 -18.75 -19.89
CA ASN A 312 28.83 -19.87 -20.37
C ASN A 312 29.20 -21.12 -19.57
N LEU A 313 28.23 -21.70 -18.87
CA LEU A 313 28.29 -23.08 -18.42
C LEU A 313 27.42 -23.89 -19.37
N GLU A 314 28.10 -24.73 -20.15
CA GLU A 314 27.52 -25.70 -21.06
C GLU A 314 26.62 -26.68 -20.31
N ALA A 315 25.46 -26.96 -20.91
CA ALA A 315 24.53 -27.97 -20.46
C ALA A 315 25.20 -29.36 -20.49
N THR A 316 25.37 -29.97 -19.32
CA THR A 316 25.67 -31.40 -19.21
C THR A 316 24.43 -32.13 -18.71
N GLY A 317 24.03 -33.13 -19.49
CA GLY A 317 22.72 -33.76 -19.43
C GLY A 317 22.40 -34.45 -18.11
N LEU A 318 21.13 -34.30 -17.70
CA LEU A 318 20.51 -35.11 -16.67
C LEU A 318 19.73 -36.28 -17.29
N PRO A 319 19.61 -37.43 -16.60
CA PRO A 319 19.12 -38.68 -17.17
C PRO A 319 17.60 -38.71 -17.29
N LYS A 320 17.13 -39.52 -18.25
CA LYS A 320 15.71 -39.84 -18.46
C LYS A 320 15.14 -40.75 -17.36
N LYS A 321 13.96 -40.35 -16.88
CA LYS A 321 12.77 -41.12 -16.44
C LYS A 321 12.93 -42.29 -15.46
N SER A 322 12.23 -42.14 -14.33
CA SER A 322 11.25 -43.08 -13.77
C SER A 322 10.22 -42.23 -13.03
N GLY A 323 8.94 -42.52 -12.87
CA GLY A 323 8.00 -43.52 -13.35
C GLY A 323 6.66 -43.04 -12.75
N ALA A 324 5.63 -42.86 -13.57
CA ALA A 324 4.34 -42.32 -13.11
C ALA A 324 3.72 -43.27 -12.07
N SER A 325 3.39 -42.76 -10.88
CA SER A 325 2.52 -43.45 -9.92
C SER A 325 1.07 -42.98 -10.10
N SER A 326 0.17 -43.94 -9.93
CA SER A 326 -1.23 -43.96 -10.35
C SER A 326 -2.19 -43.21 -9.41
N GLY A 327 -1.91 -41.96 -9.08
CA GLY A 327 -2.70 -41.15 -8.13
C GLY A 327 -3.17 -39.78 -8.61
N ASP A 328 -2.84 -39.39 -9.85
CA ASP A 328 -3.18 -38.08 -10.41
C ASP A 328 -4.57 -38.05 -11.08
N PRO A 329 -5.27 -36.90 -11.07
CA PRO A 329 -6.54 -36.74 -11.78
C PRO A 329 -6.39 -37.04 -13.27
N ASP A 330 -7.51 -37.45 -13.91
CA ASP A 330 -7.56 -37.69 -15.35
C ASP A 330 -6.94 -36.52 -16.13
N PRO A 331 -5.90 -36.74 -16.96
CA PRO A 331 -5.30 -35.70 -17.80
C PRO A 331 -6.30 -34.95 -18.70
N GLN A 332 -7.51 -35.51 -18.94
CA GLN A 332 -8.58 -34.89 -19.73
C GLN A 332 -9.52 -33.97 -18.94
N SER A 333 -9.45 -33.97 -17.60
CA SER A 333 -10.29 -33.15 -16.74
C SER A 333 -9.74 -31.71 -16.65
N GLN A 334 -10.18 -30.83 -17.54
CA GLN A 334 -9.83 -29.40 -17.48
C GLN A 334 -10.67 -28.66 -16.43
N GLY A 335 -10.03 -27.82 -15.61
CA GLY A 335 -10.71 -26.93 -14.65
C GLY A 335 -11.66 -25.93 -15.33
N VAL A 336 -12.44 -25.19 -14.54
CA VAL A 336 -13.47 -24.28 -15.07
C VAL A 336 -12.83 -23.19 -15.95
N PRO A 337 -13.15 -23.10 -17.26
CA PRO A 337 -12.59 -22.03 -18.09
C PRO A 337 -12.96 -20.64 -17.55
N ALA A 338 -12.10 -19.64 -17.77
CA ALA A 338 -12.40 -18.26 -17.37
C ALA A 338 -13.69 -17.71 -18.01
N GLY A 339 -14.11 -18.30 -19.14
CA GLY A 339 -15.39 -18.01 -19.79
C GLY A 339 -16.58 -18.30 -18.87
N GLY A 340 -17.34 -17.25 -18.55
CA GLY A 340 -18.52 -17.34 -17.68
C GLY A 340 -18.29 -16.79 -16.27
N ILE A 341 -17.11 -16.27 -15.96
CA ILE A 341 -16.87 -15.45 -14.77
C ILE A 341 -16.87 -13.98 -15.21
N VAL A 342 -17.71 -13.17 -14.56
CA VAL A 342 -17.77 -11.72 -14.77
C VAL A 342 -16.70 -11.07 -13.92
N VAL A 343 -15.86 -10.25 -14.54
CA VAL A 343 -14.83 -9.43 -13.90
C VAL A 343 -14.96 -7.98 -14.37
N PRO A 344 -14.35 -6.99 -13.70
CA PRO A 344 -14.41 -5.60 -14.13
C PRO A 344 -13.87 -5.40 -15.55
N GLU A 345 -14.49 -4.51 -16.33
CA GLU A 345 -14.21 -4.36 -17.77
C GLU A 345 -12.78 -3.94 -18.12
N ASP A 346 -12.06 -3.30 -17.19
CA ASP A 346 -10.68 -2.87 -17.37
C ASP A 346 -9.64 -3.92 -16.94
N LEU A 347 -10.10 -5.09 -16.49
CA LEU A 347 -9.29 -6.24 -16.12
C LEU A 347 -9.56 -7.43 -17.05
N GLU A 348 -8.69 -8.41 -16.99
CA GLU A 348 -8.75 -9.66 -17.73
C GLU A 348 -8.43 -10.82 -16.78
N LEU A 349 -9.27 -11.86 -16.81
CA LEU A 349 -9.07 -13.10 -16.08
C LEU A 349 -8.52 -14.15 -17.05
N THR A 350 -7.31 -14.63 -16.81
CA THR A 350 -6.66 -15.68 -17.60
C THR A 350 -6.41 -16.92 -16.74
N VAL A 351 -6.49 -18.11 -17.33
CA VAL A 351 -6.00 -19.33 -16.67
C VAL A 351 -4.48 -19.27 -16.63
N TRP A 352 -3.90 -19.26 -15.43
CA TRP A 352 -2.46 -19.24 -15.21
C TRP A 352 -1.89 -20.66 -15.08
N ALA A 353 -2.57 -21.52 -14.32
CA ALA A 353 -2.24 -22.96 -14.22
C ALA A 353 -3.52 -23.79 -14.08
N ALA A 354 -3.47 -25.05 -14.50
CA ALA A 354 -4.56 -26.01 -14.34
C ALA A 354 -4.00 -27.43 -14.14
N SER A 355 -4.85 -28.37 -13.72
CA SER A 355 -4.51 -29.79 -13.72
C SER A 355 -3.97 -30.24 -15.09
N PRO A 356 -2.96 -31.13 -15.13
CA PRO A 356 -2.43 -31.92 -14.02
C PRO A 356 -1.34 -31.24 -13.16
N MET A 357 -0.99 -29.96 -13.38
CA MET A 357 0.10 -29.28 -12.64
C MET A 357 -0.18 -29.12 -11.14
N LEU A 358 -1.47 -29.10 -10.79
CA LEU A 358 -1.96 -29.04 -9.42
C LEU A 358 -3.27 -29.83 -9.30
N SER A 359 -3.63 -30.19 -8.07
CA SER A 359 -4.89 -30.83 -7.72
C SER A 359 -5.49 -30.17 -6.48
N ASN A 360 -6.81 -29.93 -6.51
CA ASN A 360 -7.58 -29.46 -5.36
C ASN A 360 -6.88 -28.38 -4.48
N PRO A 361 -6.59 -27.18 -5.04
CA PRO A 361 -5.87 -26.14 -4.31
C PRO A 361 -6.69 -25.62 -3.13
N ALA A 362 -6.23 -25.89 -1.91
CA ALA A 362 -6.85 -25.38 -0.68
C ALA A 362 -6.47 -23.91 -0.43
N ASN A 363 -5.20 -23.58 -0.62
CA ASN A 363 -4.65 -22.23 -0.49
C ASN A 363 -3.32 -22.15 -1.25
N MET A 364 -2.89 -20.91 -1.53
CA MET A 364 -1.64 -20.62 -2.19
C MET A 364 -0.92 -19.39 -1.61
N ASP A 365 0.39 -19.32 -1.86
CA ASP A 365 1.23 -18.15 -1.59
C ASP A 365 2.27 -17.99 -2.72
N THR A 366 2.94 -16.84 -2.81
CA THR A 366 3.93 -16.53 -3.85
C THR A 366 5.29 -16.22 -3.25
N ASP A 367 6.39 -16.63 -3.86
CA ASP A 367 7.72 -16.15 -3.43
C ASP A 367 8.18 -14.92 -4.20
N ALA A 368 9.34 -14.36 -3.81
CA ALA A 368 9.90 -13.17 -4.43
C ALA A 368 10.28 -13.36 -5.91
N ALA A 369 10.38 -14.61 -6.39
CA ALA A 369 10.63 -14.94 -7.79
C ALA A 369 9.33 -15.08 -8.61
N GLY A 370 8.15 -15.03 -7.96
CA GLY A 370 6.86 -15.16 -8.63
C GLY A 370 6.34 -16.58 -8.76
N ARG A 371 7.04 -17.56 -8.21
CA ARG A 371 6.54 -18.93 -8.19
C ARG A 371 5.34 -18.99 -7.27
N ILE A 372 4.37 -19.83 -7.59
CA ILE A 372 3.17 -20.03 -6.78
C ILE A 372 3.27 -21.38 -6.09
N TRP A 373 3.18 -21.34 -4.76
CA TRP A 373 3.22 -22.51 -3.90
C TRP A 373 1.80 -22.84 -3.47
N VAL A 374 1.40 -24.10 -3.58
CA VAL A 374 0.02 -24.55 -3.38
C VAL A 374 -0.02 -25.66 -2.33
N ALA A 375 -0.88 -25.50 -1.34
CA ALA A 375 -1.30 -26.59 -0.47
C ALA A 375 -2.43 -27.37 -1.14
N GLU A 376 -2.20 -28.64 -1.46
CA GLU A 376 -3.22 -29.49 -2.07
C GLU A 376 -4.07 -30.20 -0.99
N GLY A 377 -5.38 -29.98 -1.02
CA GLY A 377 -6.33 -30.53 -0.04
C GLY A 377 -6.88 -31.92 -0.38
N VAL A 378 -6.18 -32.71 -1.20
CA VAL A 378 -6.71 -33.95 -1.81
C VAL A 378 -7.17 -34.98 -0.78
N ASN A 379 -6.55 -35.01 0.39
CA ASN A 379 -6.81 -36.02 1.43
C ASN A 379 -7.89 -35.62 2.46
N GLN A 380 -8.58 -34.48 2.26
CA GLN A 380 -9.71 -34.05 3.10
C GLN A 380 -11.00 -34.88 2.92
N GLY A 381 -11.01 -35.81 1.95
CA GLY A 381 -12.19 -36.61 1.62
C GLY A 381 -12.48 -37.82 2.51
N LYS A 382 -13.51 -38.58 2.10
CA LYS A 382 -13.94 -39.81 2.80
C LYS A 382 -12.79 -40.83 2.85
N PRO A 383 -12.70 -41.64 3.91
CA PRO A 383 -11.74 -42.75 3.98
C PRO A 383 -11.86 -43.65 2.72
N GLY A 384 -10.76 -43.81 1.97
CA GLY A 384 -10.73 -44.53 0.69
C GLY A 384 -10.46 -43.64 -0.54
N ASP A 385 -10.72 -42.33 -0.46
CA ASP A 385 -10.43 -41.35 -1.52
C ASP A 385 -9.11 -40.59 -1.35
N GLN A 386 -8.37 -40.93 -0.31
CA GLN A 386 -7.10 -40.31 0.05
C GLN A 386 -5.95 -40.87 -0.79
N ARG A 387 -5.01 -40.00 -1.17
CA ARG A 387 -3.71 -40.41 -1.69
C ARG A 387 -2.97 -41.22 -0.63
N PRO A 388 -2.46 -42.42 -0.97
CA PRO A 388 -1.70 -43.25 -0.05
C PRO A 388 -0.44 -42.55 0.49
N GLU A 389 0.17 -41.68 -0.33
CA GLU A 389 1.45 -41.04 0.01
C GLU A 389 1.33 -39.74 0.82
N ALA A 390 0.11 -39.35 1.26
CA ALA A 390 -0.25 -38.08 1.95
C ALA A 390 -0.49 -36.87 1.02
N ALA A 391 -0.99 -35.76 1.59
CA ALA A 391 -1.13 -34.49 0.87
C ALA A 391 0.24 -33.83 0.67
N ARG A 392 0.31 -32.85 -0.24
CA ARG A 392 1.58 -32.26 -0.68
C ARG A 392 1.51 -30.74 -0.81
N ILE A 393 2.70 -30.13 -0.72
CA ILE A 393 2.95 -28.76 -1.16
C ILE A 393 3.63 -28.83 -2.52
N VAL A 394 3.07 -28.13 -3.52
CA VAL A 394 3.61 -28.08 -4.88
C VAL A 394 4.04 -26.66 -5.24
N VAL A 395 5.08 -26.55 -6.06
CA VAL A 395 5.61 -25.28 -6.58
C VAL A 395 5.34 -25.23 -8.06
N LEU A 396 4.76 -24.13 -8.54
CA LEU A 396 4.49 -23.87 -9.94
C LEU A 396 5.28 -22.64 -10.40
N GLU A 397 5.82 -22.70 -11.60
CA GLU A 397 6.70 -21.68 -12.16
C GLU A 397 6.36 -21.36 -13.62
N ASP A 398 6.29 -20.07 -13.93
CA ASP A 398 6.27 -19.46 -15.25
C ASP A 398 7.73 -19.16 -15.63
N LYS A 399 8.31 -20.00 -16.49
CA LYS A 399 9.75 -19.99 -16.79
C LYS A 399 10.11 -19.06 -17.94
N ASP A 400 9.16 -18.81 -18.84
CA ASP A 400 9.36 -17.94 -19.99
C ASP A 400 8.71 -16.55 -19.85
N GLU A 401 8.08 -16.28 -18.70
CA GLU A 401 7.42 -15.04 -18.32
C GLU A 401 6.27 -14.66 -19.28
N ASP A 402 5.66 -15.64 -19.97
CA ASP A 402 4.53 -15.42 -20.87
C ASP A 402 3.21 -15.15 -20.12
N GLY A 403 3.21 -15.41 -18.81
CA GLY A 403 2.05 -15.27 -17.97
C GLY A 403 1.24 -16.53 -17.73
N LYS A 404 1.84 -17.70 -17.89
CA LYS A 404 1.28 -19.01 -17.56
C LYS A 404 2.35 -19.87 -16.89
N ALA A 405 1.93 -20.80 -16.04
CA ALA A 405 2.85 -21.77 -15.48
C ALA A 405 3.29 -22.79 -16.54
N ASP A 406 4.59 -23.04 -16.62
CA ASP A 406 5.22 -24.02 -17.53
C ASP A 406 5.56 -25.33 -16.84
N SER A 407 5.81 -25.27 -15.53
CA SER A 407 6.23 -26.44 -14.77
C SER A 407 5.69 -26.45 -13.35
N SER A 408 5.60 -27.65 -12.81
CA SER A 408 5.21 -27.91 -11.43
C SER A 408 6.04 -29.06 -10.86
N HIS A 409 6.40 -28.97 -9.59
CA HIS A 409 7.03 -30.07 -8.85
C HIS A 409 6.59 -30.09 -7.39
N VAL A 410 6.81 -31.21 -6.72
CA VAL A 410 6.51 -31.37 -5.29
C VAL A 410 7.65 -30.80 -4.47
N PHE A 411 7.35 -29.86 -3.57
CA PHE A 411 8.32 -29.41 -2.56
C PHE A 411 8.40 -30.43 -1.43
N VAL A 412 7.27 -30.75 -0.80
CA VAL A 412 7.20 -31.73 0.29
C VAL A 412 5.92 -32.54 0.22
N GLN A 413 6.05 -33.83 0.55
CA GLN A 413 4.96 -34.75 0.81
C GLN A 413 5.30 -35.48 2.11
N ASP A 414 4.53 -35.21 3.15
CA ASP A 414 4.82 -35.61 4.53
C ASP A 414 3.56 -36.26 5.11
N PRO A 415 3.64 -37.47 5.72
CA PRO A 415 2.51 -38.14 6.34
C PRO A 415 1.70 -37.32 7.36
N GLU A 416 2.30 -36.29 7.98
CA GLU A 416 1.56 -35.38 8.86
C GLU A 416 0.59 -34.49 8.09
N LEU A 417 0.87 -34.21 6.81
CA LEU A 417 0.01 -33.43 5.92
C LEU A 417 -1.17 -34.29 5.46
N VAL A 418 -2.18 -34.39 6.31
CA VAL A 418 -3.44 -35.07 6.02
C VAL A 418 -4.37 -34.15 5.22
N ALA A 419 -4.44 -32.88 5.61
CA ALA A 419 -5.43 -31.93 5.14
C ALA A 419 -4.86 -30.50 5.22
N PRO A 420 -3.66 -30.23 4.67
CA PRO A 420 -2.98 -28.96 4.87
C PRO A 420 -3.91 -27.84 4.39
N ILE A 421 -4.32 -27.00 5.34
CA ILE A 421 -5.36 -26.02 5.08
C ILE A 421 -4.73 -24.84 4.33
N ARG A 422 -3.53 -24.42 4.74
CA ARG A 422 -2.80 -23.32 4.11
C ARG A 422 -1.27 -23.46 4.18
N VAL A 423 -0.60 -22.82 3.21
CA VAL A 423 0.86 -22.64 3.09
C VAL A 423 1.21 -21.15 3.11
N SER A 424 2.34 -20.79 3.71
CA SER A 424 2.83 -19.41 3.78
C SER A 424 4.36 -19.38 3.70
N LEU A 425 4.91 -18.45 2.93
CA LEU A 425 6.34 -18.40 2.61
C LEU A 425 7.02 -17.22 3.28
N PHE A 426 8.01 -17.49 4.12
CA PHE A 426 8.85 -16.46 4.72
C PHE A 426 10.30 -16.74 4.37
N ASP A 427 10.74 -16.18 3.24
CA ASP A 427 12.04 -16.46 2.65
C ASP A 427 12.22 -17.97 2.37
N ASN A 428 13.12 -18.65 3.05
CA ASN A 428 13.34 -20.09 2.93
C ASN A 428 12.56 -20.92 3.96
N ARG A 429 11.68 -20.29 4.76
CA ARG A 429 10.79 -20.99 5.70
C ARG A 429 9.40 -21.14 5.09
N VAL A 430 9.01 -22.37 4.84
CA VAL A 430 7.70 -22.78 4.33
C VAL A 430 6.85 -23.21 5.53
N VAL A 431 5.85 -22.40 5.87
CA VAL A 431 4.98 -22.61 7.03
C VAL A 431 3.68 -23.25 6.55
N VAL A 432 3.32 -24.39 7.13
CA VAL A 432 2.13 -25.17 6.76
C VAL A 432 1.22 -25.34 7.96
N SER A 433 -0.04 -24.96 7.79
CA SER A 433 -1.08 -25.11 8.80
C SER A 433 -1.72 -26.50 8.67
N GLN A 434 -1.38 -27.38 9.61
CA GLN A 434 -1.85 -28.77 9.65
C GLN A 434 -2.06 -29.18 11.11
N PRO A 435 -3.27 -28.98 11.68
CA PRO A 435 -3.53 -29.39 13.05
C PRO A 435 -3.14 -30.86 13.28
N PRO A 436 -2.55 -31.20 14.44
CA PRO A 436 -2.43 -30.34 15.62
C PRO A 436 -1.22 -29.40 15.62
N HIS A 437 -0.50 -29.28 14.52
CA HIS A 437 0.77 -28.56 14.44
C HIS A 437 0.73 -27.35 13.49
N LEU A 438 1.50 -26.33 13.86
CA LEU A 438 1.99 -25.34 12.89
C LEU A 438 3.37 -25.82 12.44
N VAL A 439 3.45 -26.44 11.27
CA VAL A 439 4.68 -27.08 10.78
C VAL A 439 5.50 -26.06 10.00
N VAL A 440 6.82 -26.06 10.19
CA VAL A 440 7.76 -25.25 9.42
C VAL A 440 8.79 -26.15 8.78
N TYR A 441 8.90 -26.06 7.46
CA TYR A 441 10.00 -26.62 6.68
C TYR A 441 10.97 -25.48 6.32
N THR A 442 12.26 -25.68 6.54
CA THR A 442 13.30 -24.71 6.15
C THR A 442 14.14 -25.32 5.05
N ASP A 443 14.01 -24.75 3.85
CA ASP A 443 14.79 -25.08 2.66
C ASP A 443 16.20 -24.46 2.80
N VAL A 444 17.15 -25.24 3.30
CA VAL A 444 18.47 -24.74 3.73
C VAL A 444 19.33 -24.39 2.53
N ASN A 445 19.29 -25.20 1.47
CA ASN A 445 20.08 -25.02 0.26
C ASN A 445 19.33 -24.22 -0.83
N ARG A 446 18.04 -23.91 -0.62
CA ARG A 446 17.18 -23.12 -1.51
C ARG A 446 16.96 -23.77 -2.88
N ASP A 447 16.92 -25.10 -2.92
CA ASP A 447 16.73 -25.87 -4.16
C ASP A 447 15.26 -26.18 -4.48
N LEU A 448 14.33 -25.73 -3.63
CA LEU A 448 12.88 -25.88 -3.78
C LEU A 448 12.41 -27.33 -3.68
N VAL A 449 13.16 -28.20 -2.99
CA VAL A 449 12.78 -29.57 -2.69
C VAL A 449 13.11 -29.85 -1.24
N PHE A 450 12.14 -30.34 -0.46
CA PHE A 450 12.42 -30.74 0.92
C PHE A 450 13.17 -32.07 0.96
N ASN A 451 14.44 -32.03 1.35
CA ASN A 451 15.25 -33.20 1.65
C ASN A 451 15.59 -33.23 3.16
N PRO A 452 15.08 -34.20 3.95
CA PRO A 452 15.35 -34.27 5.39
C PRO A 452 16.83 -34.48 5.76
N GLU A 453 17.70 -34.84 4.82
CA GLU A 453 19.16 -34.91 5.04
C GLU A 453 19.84 -33.53 5.04
N VAL A 454 19.22 -32.53 4.42
CA VAL A 454 19.76 -31.16 4.24
C VAL A 454 18.89 -30.13 4.97
N ASP A 455 17.58 -30.28 4.86
CA ASP A 455 16.56 -29.35 5.32
C ASP A 455 16.08 -29.65 6.73
N LYS A 456 15.38 -28.67 7.31
CA LYS A 456 14.86 -28.77 8.67
C LYS A 456 13.34 -28.78 8.67
N ARG A 457 12.78 -29.66 9.51
CA ARG A 457 11.35 -29.69 9.82
C ARG A 457 11.17 -29.47 11.31
N GLU A 458 10.28 -28.56 11.69
CA GLU A 458 9.88 -28.36 13.08
C GLU A 458 8.37 -28.20 13.22
N ASN A 459 7.82 -28.64 14.37
CA ASN A 459 6.49 -28.23 14.79
C ASN A 459 6.67 -26.97 15.64
N LEU A 460 6.46 -25.80 15.06
CA LEU A 460 6.72 -24.52 15.72
C LEU A 460 5.84 -24.36 16.96
N LEU A 461 4.54 -24.60 16.80
CA LEU A 461 3.52 -24.65 17.85
C LEU A 461 2.68 -25.93 17.70
N SER A 462 2.12 -26.45 18.79
CA SER A 462 1.32 -27.67 18.81
C SER A 462 0.16 -27.57 19.80
N GLY A 463 -0.97 -28.20 19.50
CA GLY A 463 -2.14 -28.24 20.38
C GLY A 463 -3.43 -27.65 19.77
N PHE A 464 -3.46 -27.48 18.45
CA PHE A 464 -4.63 -27.01 17.71
C PHE A 464 -5.57 -28.19 17.41
N ASN A 465 -6.90 -28.02 17.55
CA ASN A 465 -7.86 -29.03 17.12
C ASN A 465 -8.19 -28.90 15.62
N GLY A 466 -8.89 -29.91 15.08
CA GLY A 466 -9.36 -29.90 13.69
C GLY A 466 -8.38 -30.56 12.70
N ARG A 467 -7.79 -31.71 13.06
CA ARG A 467 -6.77 -32.41 12.23
C ARG A 467 -7.18 -32.67 10.78
N ASN A 468 -8.46 -32.97 10.57
CA ASN A 468 -9.05 -33.15 9.25
C ASN A 468 -10.40 -32.41 9.18
N HIS A 469 -10.41 -31.14 9.56
CA HIS A 469 -11.62 -30.32 9.65
C HIS A 469 -11.31 -28.87 9.22
N ASP A 470 -12.21 -28.25 8.46
CA ASP A 470 -12.04 -26.90 7.90
C ASP A 470 -12.06 -25.77 8.96
N HIS A 471 -12.67 -26.03 10.12
CA HIS A 471 -12.60 -25.18 11.32
C HIS A 471 -11.28 -25.30 12.13
N GLY A 472 -10.23 -25.85 11.52
CA GLY A 472 -8.89 -25.97 12.10
C GLY A 472 -8.04 -24.70 12.02
N LEU A 473 -6.72 -24.88 12.00
CA LEU A 473 -5.70 -23.83 11.94
C LEU A 473 -5.52 -23.32 10.49
N HIS A 474 -5.48 -22.00 10.33
CA HIS A 474 -5.30 -21.32 9.04
C HIS A 474 -3.94 -20.60 8.94
N ALA A 475 -3.57 -20.24 7.71
CA ALA A 475 -2.33 -19.58 7.27
C ALA A 475 -1.79 -18.54 8.23
N VAL A 476 -0.47 -18.42 8.16
CA VAL A 476 0.30 -17.38 8.79
C VAL A 476 0.54 -16.24 7.80
N VAL A 477 0.18 -15.02 8.18
CA VAL A 477 0.39 -13.82 7.38
C VAL A 477 1.45 -12.95 8.02
N GLY A 478 2.39 -12.44 7.20
CA GLY A 478 3.38 -11.46 7.63
C GLY A 478 2.74 -10.09 7.86
N GLY A 479 2.71 -9.65 9.12
CA GLY A 479 2.25 -8.33 9.50
C GLY A 479 3.28 -7.24 9.15
N PRO A 480 2.83 -5.99 8.92
CA PRO A 480 3.74 -4.87 8.73
C PRO A 480 4.52 -4.51 10.01
N ASP A 481 4.09 -5.06 11.16
CA ASP A 481 4.73 -4.95 12.47
C ASP A 481 5.92 -5.91 12.66
N GLY A 482 6.27 -6.69 11.63
CA GLY A 482 7.34 -7.70 11.69
C GLY A 482 6.96 -8.95 12.50
N LYS A 483 5.67 -9.15 12.77
CA LYS A 483 5.12 -10.32 13.47
C LYS A 483 4.41 -11.24 12.50
N TRP A 484 4.24 -12.49 12.90
CA TRP A 484 3.42 -13.50 12.21
C TRP A 484 2.03 -13.52 12.82
N HIS A 485 0.99 -13.45 11.98
CA HIS A 485 -0.40 -13.47 12.41
C HIS A 485 -1.10 -14.72 11.88
N PHE A 486 -1.88 -15.39 12.69
CA PHE A 486 -2.59 -16.62 12.31
C PHE A 486 -3.97 -16.67 12.93
N SER A 487 -4.80 -17.59 12.44
CA SER A 487 -6.16 -17.75 12.96
C SER A 487 -6.59 -19.20 13.01
N GLN A 488 -7.60 -19.48 13.81
CA GLN A 488 -8.21 -20.79 13.92
C GLN A 488 -9.74 -20.66 14.00
N GLY A 489 -10.43 -21.65 13.44
CA GLY A 489 -11.85 -21.85 13.68
C GLY A 489 -12.17 -22.34 15.10
N ASN A 490 -13.46 -22.57 15.33
CA ASN A 490 -14.04 -22.79 16.65
C ASN A 490 -13.85 -24.19 17.24
N SER A 491 -13.09 -25.08 16.60
CA SER A 491 -12.69 -26.39 17.16
C SER A 491 -11.87 -26.25 18.46
N GLY A 492 -11.35 -25.05 18.76
CA GLY A 492 -10.64 -24.72 19.99
C GLY A 492 -9.20 -25.22 20.01
N ALA A 493 -8.41 -24.77 20.98
CA ALA A 493 -7.01 -25.17 21.10
C ALA A 493 -6.51 -25.09 22.55
N ARG A 494 -5.50 -25.92 22.82
CA ARG A 494 -4.70 -25.87 24.04
C ARG A 494 -3.24 -25.98 23.64
N PHE A 495 -2.53 -24.86 23.62
CA PHE A 495 -1.14 -24.82 23.18
C PHE A 495 -0.32 -23.89 24.08
N SER A 496 1.00 -24.09 24.10
CA SER A 496 1.94 -23.14 24.70
C SER A 496 2.74 -22.45 23.61
N ASP A 497 3.01 -21.16 23.80
CA ASP A 497 4.02 -20.47 23.01
C ASP A 497 5.44 -20.88 23.44
N ARG A 498 6.45 -20.37 22.73
CA ARG A 498 7.86 -20.68 23.04
C ARG A 498 8.40 -19.97 24.29
N ASP A 499 7.65 -19.02 24.85
CA ASP A 499 7.93 -18.42 26.17
C ASP A 499 7.31 -19.25 27.32
N GLY A 500 6.50 -20.26 27.01
CA GLY A 500 5.85 -21.14 27.98
C GLY A 500 4.48 -20.65 28.46
N VAL A 501 3.93 -19.60 27.85
CA VAL A 501 2.57 -19.13 28.15
C VAL A 501 1.57 -20.11 27.54
N GLU A 502 0.74 -20.73 28.38
CA GLU A 502 -0.32 -21.64 27.93
C GLU A 502 -1.58 -20.86 27.53
N PHE A 503 -2.16 -21.20 26.38
CA PHE A 503 -3.42 -20.65 25.88
C PHE A 503 -4.48 -21.74 25.89
N LEU A 504 -5.62 -21.44 26.53
CA LEU A 504 -6.81 -22.28 26.63
C LEU A 504 -7.95 -21.59 25.87
N ILE A 505 -8.31 -22.12 24.70
CA ILE A 505 -9.39 -21.58 23.85
C ILE A 505 -10.55 -22.57 23.80
N GLY A 506 -11.51 -22.38 24.71
CA GLY A 506 -12.62 -23.33 24.93
C GLY A 506 -13.89 -23.02 24.14
N GLY A 507 -14.82 -23.97 24.12
CA GLY A 507 -16.11 -23.86 23.43
C GLY A 507 -17.01 -25.07 23.65
N PRO A 508 -18.33 -24.96 23.40
CA PRO A 508 -19.31 -26.01 23.67
C PRO A 508 -19.38 -27.09 22.56
N LEU A 509 -18.45 -27.10 21.60
CA LEU A 509 -18.53 -27.93 20.40
C LEU A 509 -18.42 -29.44 20.71
N GLU A 510 -19.48 -30.18 20.37
CA GLU A 510 -19.50 -31.64 20.26
C GLU A 510 -19.07 -32.03 18.84
N ASP A 511 -17.78 -31.99 18.57
CA ASP A 511 -17.19 -32.54 17.34
C ASP A 511 -17.42 -34.07 17.27
N GLU A 512 -18.34 -34.54 16.41
CA GLU A 512 -18.60 -35.96 16.14
C GLU A 512 -17.61 -36.57 15.11
N GLY A 513 -16.62 -35.81 14.60
CA GLY A 513 -15.76 -36.26 13.49
C GLY A 513 -14.26 -35.94 13.55
N ALA A 514 -13.79 -34.90 14.27
CA ALA A 514 -12.37 -34.54 14.25
C ALA A 514 -11.54 -35.24 15.34
N GLN A 515 -10.36 -35.74 14.98
CA GLN A 515 -9.32 -36.08 15.96
C GLN A 515 -8.90 -34.79 16.69
N ARG A 516 -9.14 -34.73 18.01
CA ARG A 516 -8.83 -33.56 18.85
C ARG A 516 -7.51 -33.76 19.58
N ALA A 517 -6.73 -32.69 19.69
CA ALA A 517 -5.58 -32.62 20.58
C ALA A 517 -6.02 -32.46 22.05
N ALA A 518 -7.10 -31.70 22.31
CA ALA A 518 -7.67 -31.52 23.65
C ALA A 518 -9.19 -31.26 23.58
N ASP A 519 -9.93 -31.62 24.64
CA ASP A 519 -11.39 -31.35 24.73
C ASP A 519 -11.67 -29.88 25.10
N PRO A 520 -12.16 -29.04 24.17
CA PRO A 520 -12.41 -27.62 24.43
C PRO A 520 -13.47 -27.35 25.51
N ARG A 521 -14.34 -28.31 25.81
CA ARG A 521 -15.34 -28.17 26.89
C ARG A 521 -14.69 -28.26 28.26
N ALA A 522 -13.63 -29.05 28.40
CA ALA A 522 -12.93 -29.26 29.67
C ALA A 522 -12.24 -27.99 30.19
N PHE A 523 -12.05 -26.98 29.33
CA PHE A 523 -11.42 -25.71 29.69
C PHE A 523 -12.21 -24.46 29.24
N ALA A 524 -13.46 -24.62 28.80
CA ALA A 524 -14.35 -23.49 28.57
C ALA A 524 -14.52 -22.66 29.86
N GLY A 525 -14.37 -21.33 29.74
CA GLY A 525 -14.45 -20.38 30.85
C GLY A 525 -13.24 -20.38 31.79
N LYS A 526 -12.21 -21.18 31.52
CA LYS A 526 -10.97 -21.16 32.30
C LYS A 526 -9.99 -20.10 31.76
N PRO A 527 -9.27 -19.39 32.64
CA PRO A 527 -8.26 -18.45 32.21
C PRO A 527 -7.04 -19.19 31.63
N SER A 528 -6.50 -18.61 30.56
CA SER A 528 -5.19 -18.95 30.01
C SER A 528 -4.06 -18.43 30.91
N GLY A 529 -2.82 -18.78 30.61
CA GLY A 529 -1.62 -18.31 31.32
C GLY A 529 -1.43 -16.80 31.26
N ASP A 530 -2.01 -16.11 30.27
CA ASP A 530 -2.06 -14.65 30.18
C ASP A 530 -3.19 -14.02 31.03
N GLY A 531 -3.92 -14.83 31.80
CA GLY A 531 -5.01 -14.44 32.68
C GLY A 531 -6.35 -14.20 31.99
N ARG A 532 -6.48 -14.49 30.68
CA ARG A 532 -7.71 -14.21 29.92
C ARG A 532 -8.47 -15.47 29.53
N ASN A 533 -9.78 -15.32 29.43
CA ASN A 533 -10.66 -16.37 28.92
C ASN A 533 -10.81 -16.20 27.40
N TRP A 534 -10.23 -17.14 26.64
CA TRP A 534 -10.33 -17.15 25.18
C TRP A 534 -11.37 -18.17 24.73
N VAL A 535 -12.07 -17.86 23.65
CA VAL A 535 -13.32 -18.54 23.28
C VAL A 535 -13.40 -18.81 21.79
N GLY A 536 -13.75 -20.05 21.44
CA GLY A 536 -14.12 -20.45 20.08
C GLY A 536 -13.01 -20.24 19.05
N GLY A 537 -13.36 -19.70 17.88
CA GLY A 537 -12.36 -19.32 16.88
C GLY A 537 -11.65 -18.04 17.28
N PHE A 538 -10.37 -17.93 16.93
CA PHE A 538 -9.51 -16.84 17.38
C PHE A 538 -8.47 -16.41 16.35
N ALA A 539 -7.94 -15.20 16.55
CA ALA A 539 -6.83 -14.61 15.82
C ALA A 539 -5.68 -14.42 16.81
N ALA A 540 -4.45 -14.62 16.37
CA ALA A 540 -3.28 -14.41 17.18
C ALA A 540 -2.13 -13.82 16.37
N ARG A 541 -1.20 -13.17 17.05
CA ARG A 541 0.09 -12.76 16.50
C ARG A 541 1.24 -13.23 17.37
N MET A 542 2.42 -13.40 16.78
CA MET A 542 3.63 -13.88 17.46
C MET A 542 4.90 -13.41 16.76
N ASN A 543 6.04 -13.55 17.42
CA ASN A 543 7.32 -13.50 16.73
C ASN A 543 7.47 -14.69 15.76
N PRO A 544 8.26 -14.54 14.67
CA PRO A 544 8.54 -15.65 13.75
C PRO A 544 9.16 -16.91 14.37
N ASP A 545 9.71 -16.81 15.58
CA ASP A 545 10.27 -17.92 16.35
C ASP A 545 9.25 -18.60 17.29
N GLY A 546 7.99 -18.17 17.28
CA GLY A 546 6.92 -18.72 18.11
C GLY A 546 6.85 -18.16 19.54
N THR A 547 7.64 -17.13 19.87
CA THR A 547 7.57 -16.41 21.15
C THR A 547 6.53 -15.27 21.11
N GLN A 548 6.18 -14.74 22.28
CA GLN A 548 5.29 -13.60 22.46
C GLN A 548 3.95 -13.74 21.74
N VAL A 549 3.31 -14.91 21.87
CA VAL A 549 1.97 -15.08 21.30
C VAL A 549 1.01 -14.14 22.02
N ARG A 550 0.16 -13.46 21.25
CA ARG A 550 -0.94 -12.63 21.75
C ARG A 550 -2.19 -12.90 20.93
N ILE A 551 -3.27 -13.29 21.59
CA ILE A 551 -4.59 -13.36 20.94
C ILE A 551 -5.06 -11.94 20.62
N THR A 552 -5.34 -11.68 19.34
CA THR A 552 -5.76 -10.38 18.80
C THR A 552 -7.26 -10.32 18.53
N GLY A 553 -7.99 -11.41 18.70
CA GLY A 553 -9.45 -11.46 18.60
C GLY A 553 -9.99 -12.87 18.84
N HIS A 554 -11.25 -13.00 19.25
CA HIS A 554 -11.85 -14.30 19.55
C HIS A 554 -13.38 -14.30 19.40
N GLY A 555 -13.99 -15.48 19.55
CA GLY A 555 -15.44 -15.67 19.40
C GLY A 555 -15.88 -15.79 17.94
N PHE A 556 -14.99 -16.24 17.05
CA PHE A 556 -15.32 -16.55 15.66
C PHE A 556 -15.99 -17.92 15.54
N ARG A 557 -16.63 -18.21 14.40
CA ARG A 557 -17.00 -19.58 14.03
C ARG A 557 -15.87 -20.24 13.26
N ASN A 558 -15.61 -19.78 12.04
CA ASN A 558 -14.50 -20.24 11.23
C ASN A 558 -14.05 -19.09 10.32
N SER A 559 -13.09 -18.32 10.82
CA SER A 559 -12.40 -17.27 10.08
C SER A 559 -11.45 -17.94 9.09
N HIS A 560 -11.88 -18.16 7.85
CA HIS A 560 -11.10 -18.94 6.88
C HIS A 560 -9.82 -18.23 6.44
N GLY A 561 -9.79 -16.90 6.46
CA GLY A 561 -8.59 -16.12 6.19
C GLY A 561 -8.58 -14.76 6.88
N GLN A 562 -7.38 -14.20 7.01
CA GLN A 562 -7.19 -12.84 7.50
C GLN A 562 -6.24 -12.11 6.56
N THR A 563 -6.41 -10.79 6.44
CA THR A 563 -5.47 -9.95 5.72
C THR A 563 -5.19 -8.69 6.50
N ILE A 564 -3.95 -8.21 6.42
CA ILE A 564 -3.44 -7.10 7.22
C ILE A 564 -2.94 -6.01 6.29
N THR A 565 -3.50 -4.82 6.44
CA THR A 565 -3.07 -3.65 5.67
C THR A 565 -1.74 -3.13 6.21
N SER A 566 -1.01 -2.34 5.41
CA SER A 566 0.21 -1.65 5.82
C SER A 566 -0.03 -0.64 6.96
N PHE A 567 -1.28 -0.24 7.21
CA PHE A 567 -1.66 0.58 8.38
C PHE A 567 -1.90 -0.26 9.65
N GLY A 568 -1.81 -1.59 9.56
CA GLY A 568 -2.02 -2.53 10.66
C GLY A 568 -3.48 -2.87 10.93
N ASP A 569 -4.40 -2.52 10.01
CA ASP A 569 -5.81 -2.90 10.13
C ASP A 569 -6.00 -4.34 9.64
N VAL A 570 -6.72 -5.14 10.43
CA VAL A 570 -6.97 -6.56 10.18
C VAL A 570 -8.40 -6.75 9.68
N PHE A 571 -8.57 -7.42 8.55
CA PHE A 571 -9.88 -7.81 8.03
C PHE A 571 -9.97 -9.32 7.92
N GLN A 572 -11.16 -9.86 8.19
CA GLN A 572 -11.42 -11.29 8.15
C GLN A 572 -12.82 -11.59 7.61
N ASN A 573 -13.00 -12.80 7.07
CA ASN A 573 -14.29 -13.35 6.71
C ASN A 573 -14.63 -14.54 7.62
N ASP A 574 -15.87 -14.62 8.07
CA ASP A 574 -16.31 -15.64 9.03
C ASP A 574 -17.56 -16.35 8.49
N SER A 575 -17.51 -17.68 8.43
CA SER A 575 -18.67 -18.49 8.04
C SER A 575 -19.70 -18.57 9.17
N ALA A 576 -20.92 -18.95 8.85
CA ALA A 576 -22.00 -19.13 9.82
C ALA A 576 -22.55 -20.56 9.76
N ASP A 577 -23.16 -21.04 10.84
CA ASP A 577 -23.97 -22.28 10.82
C ASP A 577 -25.40 -22.01 10.31
N SER A 578 -25.64 -20.80 9.84
CA SER A 578 -26.90 -20.21 9.41
C SER A 578 -26.68 -19.22 8.27
N GLU A 579 -27.71 -18.50 7.84
CA GLU A 579 -27.61 -17.49 6.77
C GLU A 579 -27.00 -16.16 7.25
N SER A 580 -25.84 -16.21 7.93
CA SER A 580 -25.27 -15.06 8.65
C SER A 580 -23.77 -14.86 8.43
N CYS A 581 -23.19 -15.34 7.31
CA CYS A 581 -21.77 -15.13 7.02
C CYS A 581 -21.43 -13.64 6.98
N ARG A 582 -20.18 -13.29 7.33
CA ARG A 582 -19.78 -11.88 7.46
C ARG A 582 -18.36 -11.58 6.98
N VAL A 583 -18.13 -10.31 6.68
CA VAL A 583 -16.78 -9.71 6.58
C VAL A 583 -16.66 -8.63 7.64
N THR A 584 -15.58 -8.65 8.42
CA THR A 584 -15.42 -7.82 9.63
C THR A 584 -14.02 -7.21 9.70
N TRP A 585 -13.94 -5.95 10.13
CA TRP A 585 -12.70 -5.37 10.63
C TRP A 585 -12.47 -5.84 12.07
N LEU A 586 -11.32 -6.47 12.34
CA LEU A 586 -11.00 -7.00 13.65
C LEU A 586 -10.29 -5.94 14.51
N MET A 587 -11.03 -5.37 15.46
CA MET A 587 -10.44 -4.55 16.52
C MET A 587 -9.56 -5.41 17.44
N GLU A 588 -8.37 -4.93 17.82
CA GLU A 588 -7.46 -5.70 18.68
C GLU A 588 -8.12 -6.09 20.00
N GLY A 589 -8.17 -7.41 20.23
CA GLY A 589 -8.78 -8.04 21.38
C GLY A 589 -10.32 -8.07 21.35
N GLY A 590 -10.94 -7.73 20.22
CA GLY A 590 -12.39 -7.77 20.05
C GLY A 590 -12.98 -9.18 20.19
N PHE A 591 -14.21 -9.24 20.71
CA PHE A 591 -15.01 -10.45 20.82
C PHE A 591 -16.16 -10.41 19.81
N LEU A 592 -16.37 -11.51 19.07
CA LEU A 592 -17.26 -11.54 17.91
C LEU A 592 -18.48 -12.47 18.04
N GLY A 593 -18.69 -13.01 19.24
CA GLY A 593 -20.02 -13.41 19.71
C GLY A 593 -20.59 -14.75 19.24
N PHE A 594 -19.83 -15.64 18.58
CA PHE A 594 -20.36 -16.94 18.14
C PHE A 594 -20.77 -17.85 19.32
N PHE A 595 -19.92 -17.93 20.34
CA PHE A 595 -20.25 -18.54 21.64
C PHE A 595 -20.49 -17.47 22.70
N SER A 596 -20.98 -17.85 23.87
CA SER A 596 -21.09 -16.93 25.01
C SER A 596 -19.72 -16.41 25.43
N PRO A 597 -19.61 -15.25 26.13
CA PRO A 597 -18.33 -14.69 26.56
C PRO A 597 -17.46 -15.62 27.43
N ASP A 598 -18.09 -16.58 28.12
CA ASP A 598 -17.42 -17.64 28.88
C ASP A 598 -17.16 -18.92 28.06
N GLY A 599 -17.61 -18.98 26.81
CA GLY A 599 -17.46 -20.13 25.92
C GLY A 599 -18.27 -21.36 26.32
N GLN A 600 -19.24 -21.25 27.23
CA GLN A 600 -20.00 -22.40 27.74
C GLN A 600 -21.31 -22.66 27.00
N ARG A 601 -21.84 -21.68 26.26
CA ARG A 601 -23.15 -21.78 25.60
C ARG A 601 -23.06 -21.42 24.12
N THR A 602 -23.88 -22.11 23.33
CA THR A 602 -24.09 -21.78 21.92
C THR A 602 -24.97 -20.54 21.79
N TRP A 603 -24.98 -19.88 20.63
CA TRP A 603 -25.81 -18.69 20.40
C TRP A 603 -27.31 -18.98 20.49
N GLN A 604 -27.74 -20.20 20.17
CA GLN A 604 -29.14 -20.61 20.24
C GLN A 604 -29.67 -20.54 21.68
N ALA A 605 -28.84 -20.89 22.65
CA ALA A 605 -29.20 -20.85 24.07
C ALA A 605 -29.41 -19.43 24.60
N ASP A 606 -28.74 -18.43 24.00
CA ASP A 606 -28.82 -17.02 24.40
C ASP A 606 -29.76 -16.19 23.49
N LYS A 607 -30.37 -16.79 22.46
CA LYS A 607 -31.27 -16.09 21.53
C LYS A 607 -32.49 -15.54 22.27
N ARG A 608 -32.70 -14.22 22.17
CA ARG A 608 -33.84 -13.55 22.82
C ARG A 608 -35.13 -13.69 21.98
N PRO A 609 -36.32 -13.71 22.60
CA PRO A 609 -37.59 -13.69 21.87
C PRO A 609 -37.66 -12.50 20.90
N GLY A 610 -38.03 -12.75 19.65
CA GLY A 610 -38.12 -11.72 18.60
C GLY A 610 -36.81 -11.34 17.92
N GLN A 611 -35.66 -11.83 18.38
CA GLN A 611 -34.37 -11.56 17.75
C GLN A 611 -34.23 -12.37 16.44
N THR A 612 -33.71 -11.74 15.38
CA THR A 612 -33.42 -12.44 14.13
C THR A 612 -32.24 -13.39 14.30
N VAL A 613 -32.10 -14.38 13.41
CA VAL A 613 -30.94 -15.29 13.44
C VAL A 613 -29.62 -14.54 13.26
N PRO A 614 -29.44 -13.64 12.27
CA PRO A 614 -28.21 -12.87 12.12
C PRO A 614 -27.79 -12.06 13.35
N GLU A 615 -28.75 -11.48 14.08
CA GLU A 615 -28.47 -10.72 15.29
C GLU A 615 -28.06 -11.61 16.46
N ALA A 616 -28.73 -12.76 16.63
CA ALA A 616 -28.46 -13.70 17.71
C ALA A 616 -27.17 -14.49 17.50
N HIS A 617 -26.93 -14.94 16.26
CA HIS A 617 -25.82 -15.79 15.85
C HIS A 617 -24.45 -15.22 16.24
N TRP A 618 -24.34 -13.90 16.22
CA TRP A 618 -23.12 -13.19 16.58
C TRP A 618 -23.27 -12.32 17.82
N ARG A 619 -24.34 -12.48 18.61
CA ARG A 619 -24.61 -11.68 19.82
C ARG A 619 -24.46 -10.18 19.58
N GLN A 620 -25.01 -9.69 18.47
CA GLN A 620 -24.70 -8.35 17.97
C GLN A 620 -25.24 -7.21 18.81
N TRP A 621 -26.03 -7.48 19.85
CA TRP A 621 -26.55 -6.46 20.75
C TRP A 621 -26.15 -6.73 22.20
N ASP A 622 -25.22 -7.66 22.42
CA ASP A 622 -24.69 -7.98 23.73
C ASP A 622 -23.49 -7.06 24.04
N PRO A 623 -23.41 -6.47 25.24
CA PRO A 623 -22.22 -5.73 25.68
C PRO A 623 -20.97 -6.60 25.62
N GLY A 624 -19.84 -6.04 25.17
CA GLY A 624 -18.59 -6.76 24.98
C GLY A 624 -18.39 -7.30 23.57
N THR A 625 -19.43 -7.33 22.73
CA THR A 625 -19.33 -7.81 21.35
C THR A 625 -19.09 -6.64 20.39
N ILE A 626 -18.14 -6.76 19.48
CA ILE A 626 -17.87 -5.73 18.47
C ILE A 626 -18.89 -5.78 17.32
N PRO A 627 -19.15 -4.66 16.61
CA PRO A 627 -20.04 -4.68 15.45
C PRO A 627 -19.63 -5.69 14.36
N PRO A 628 -20.59 -6.25 13.59
CA PRO A 628 -20.31 -7.35 12.65
C PRO A 628 -19.49 -6.96 11.41
N GLY A 629 -19.43 -5.68 11.05
CA GLY A 629 -19.13 -5.29 9.68
C GLY A 629 -20.32 -5.59 8.76
N ASP A 630 -20.09 -6.32 7.66
CA ASP A 630 -21.14 -6.71 6.72
C ASP A 630 -21.61 -8.14 7.00
N ILE A 631 -22.86 -8.33 7.44
CA ILE A 631 -23.52 -9.64 7.46
C ILE A 631 -24.24 -9.82 6.13
N TYR A 632 -23.75 -10.76 5.34
CA TYR A 632 -24.02 -10.77 3.92
C TYR A 632 -24.93 -11.93 3.48
N GLY A 633 -25.28 -12.84 4.41
CA GLY A 633 -26.26 -13.91 4.25
C GLY A 633 -25.63 -15.32 4.22
N ARG A 634 -26.34 -16.28 3.59
CA ARG A 634 -25.83 -17.63 3.28
C ARG A 634 -24.59 -17.56 2.39
N GLY A 635 -23.60 -18.42 2.64
CA GLY A 635 -22.37 -18.48 1.87
C GLY A 635 -21.33 -19.42 2.50
N SER A 636 -20.19 -19.55 1.82
CA SER A 636 -19.04 -20.34 2.28
C SER A 636 -17.76 -19.50 2.07
N PRO A 637 -17.44 -18.56 2.97
CA PRO A 637 -16.26 -17.71 2.85
C PRO A 637 -14.97 -18.53 2.85
N THR A 638 -14.03 -18.14 2.00
CA THR A 638 -12.73 -18.81 1.86
C THR A 638 -11.57 -17.78 1.88
N GLY A 639 -10.76 -17.66 0.84
CA GLY A 639 -9.66 -16.68 0.76
C GLY A 639 -10.07 -15.22 0.95
N ILE A 640 -9.13 -14.41 1.44
CA ILE A 640 -9.29 -12.97 1.57
C ILE A 640 -7.94 -12.27 1.37
N CYS A 641 -7.92 -11.14 0.66
CA CYS A 641 -6.72 -10.34 0.51
C CYS A 641 -7.05 -8.84 0.45
N PHE A 642 -6.05 -8.00 0.73
CA PHE A 642 -6.13 -6.56 0.61
C PHE A 642 -5.13 -6.04 -0.42
N TYR A 643 -5.62 -5.32 -1.42
CA TYR A 643 -4.83 -4.80 -2.53
C TYR A 643 -4.39 -3.37 -2.28
N GLU A 644 -3.09 -3.13 -2.11
CA GLU A 644 -2.54 -1.80 -1.75
C GLU A 644 -1.85 -1.08 -2.91
N ASN A 645 -1.19 -1.87 -3.75
CA ASN A 645 -0.40 -1.46 -4.90
C ASN A 645 -0.14 -2.67 -5.81
N GLY A 646 0.42 -2.44 -6.99
CA GLY A 646 0.83 -3.50 -7.92
C GLY A 646 0.40 -3.19 -9.36
N ALA A 647 0.08 -4.25 -10.11
CA ALA A 647 -0.28 -4.20 -11.53
C ALA A 647 -1.69 -3.66 -11.81
N LEU A 648 -2.65 -3.83 -10.91
CA LEU A 648 -4.01 -3.38 -11.11
C LEU A 648 -4.08 -1.85 -11.18
N PRO A 649 -5.07 -1.30 -11.90
CA PRO A 649 -5.35 0.13 -11.94
C PRO A 649 -5.46 0.76 -10.55
N GLY A 650 -4.96 2.00 -10.38
CA GLY A 650 -4.90 2.67 -9.08
C GLY A 650 -6.25 2.79 -8.33
N LYS A 651 -7.39 2.74 -9.03
CA LYS A 651 -8.73 2.70 -8.43
C LYS A 651 -8.99 1.46 -7.56
N TYR A 652 -8.19 0.40 -7.70
CA TYR A 652 -8.29 -0.81 -6.88
C TYR A 652 -7.38 -0.75 -5.65
N ALA A 653 -6.55 0.28 -5.47
CA ALA A 653 -5.81 0.47 -4.24
C ALA A 653 -6.79 0.69 -3.08
N GLY A 654 -6.69 -0.14 -2.04
CA GLY A 654 -7.66 -0.21 -0.95
C GLY A 654 -8.78 -1.24 -1.13
N LEU A 655 -8.73 -2.08 -2.18
CA LEU A 655 -9.70 -3.15 -2.38
C LEU A 655 -9.46 -4.28 -1.37
N LEU A 656 -10.45 -4.54 -0.52
CA LEU A 656 -10.58 -5.78 0.23
C LEU A 656 -11.39 -6.77 -0.62
N ALA A 657 -10.79 -7.88 -1.01
CA ALA A 657 -11.43 -8.93 -1.81
C ALA A 657 -11.58 -10.20 -0.98
N SER A 658 -12.81 -10.71 -0.88
CA SER A 658 -13.15 -11.90 -0.09
C SER A 658 -13.89 -12.93 -0.94
N CYS A 659 -13.32 -14.12 -1.05
CA CYS A 659 -13.90 -15.23 -1.80
C CYS A 659 -15.07 -15.86 -1.02
N ASP A 660 -16.13 -16.20 -1.75
CA ASP A 660 -17.23 -17.03 -1.26
C ASP A 660 -17.45 -18.17 -2.26
N ALA A 661 -17.07 -19.38 -1.84
CA ALA A 661 -17.10 -20.56 -2.69
C ALA A 661 -18.54 -20.90 -3.09
N GLU A 662 -19.47 -20.95 -2.13
CA GLU A 662 -20.86 -21.33 -2.38
C GLU A 662 -21.55 -20.37 -3.36
N ARG A 663 -21.29 -19.07 -3.22
CA ARG A 663 -21.83 -18.05 -4.12
C ARG A 663 -21.15 -17.97 -5.48
N GLY A 664 -20.01 -18.65 -5.66
CA GLY A 664 -19.16 -18.47 -6.85
C GLY A 664 -18.80 -17.00 -7.08
N THR A 665 -18.51 -16.26 -6.01
CA THR A 665 -18.36 -14.80 -6.04
C THR A 665 -17.12 -14.40 -5.25
N VAL A 666 -16.43 -13.36 -5.72
CA VAL A 666 -15.46 -12.62 -4.92
C VAL A 666 -16.13 -11.30 -4.55
N LEU A 667 -16.44 -11.14 -3.27
CA LEU A 667 -16.99 -9.91 -2.70
C LEU A 667 -15.88 -8.85 -2.64
N GLY A 668 -16.19 -7.63 -3.07
CA GLY A 668 -15.33 -6.48 -2.99
C GLY A 668 -15.83 -5.46 -1.97
N TYR A 669 -14.89 -4.82 -1.29
CA TYR A 669 -15.14 -3.70 -0.38
C TYR A 669 -14.02 -2.66 -0.53
N PHE A 670 -14.37 -1.39 -0.37
CA PHE A 670 -13.41 -0.32 -0.09
C PHE A 670 -13.69 0.19 1.33
N PRO A 671 -12.99 -0.32 2.36
CA PRO A 671 -13.29 0.05 3.74
C PRO A 671 -13.16 1.56 3.97
N VAL A 672 -14.23 2.19 4.44
CA VAL A 672 -14.27 3.63 4.71
C VAL A 672 -14.27 3.85 6.22
N PRO A 673 -13.30 4.60 6.79
CA PRO A 673 -13.33 4.94 8.22
C PRO A 673 -14.62 5.68 8.58
N GLU A 674 -15.32 5.19 9.59
CA GLU A 674 -16.56 5.77 10.14
C GLU A 674 -16.50 5.76 11.67
N GLY A 675 -16.37 6.94 12.27
CA GLY A 675 -16.16 7.06 13.72
C GLY A 675 -14.88 6.35 14.15
N SER A 676 -14.99 5.36 15.03
CA SER A 676 -13.89 4.48 15.43
C SER A 676 -13.89 3.11 14.72
N ASN A 677 -14.72 2.93 13.69
CA ASN A 677 -14.87 1.68 12.95
C ASN A 677 -14.59 1.88 11.44
N PHE A 678 -14.84 0.83 10.66
CA PHE A 678 -14.92 0.88 9.20
C PHE A 678 -16.32 0.53 8.73
N LYS A 679 -16.84 1.34 7.81
CA LYS A 679 -18.00 1.00 6.99
C LYS A 679 -17.56 0.09 5.85
N LEU A 680 -18.26 -1.03 5.68
CA LEU A 680 -17.99 -2.04 4.64
C LEU A 680 -19.15 -2.07 3.65
N GLU A 681 -18.98 -1.41 2.51
CA GLU A 681 -19.96 -1.40 1.43
C GLU A 681 -19.61 -2.47 0.39
N ARG A 682 -20.37 -3.57 0.42
CA ARG A 682 -20.17 -4.74 -0.45
C ARG A 682 -20.56 -4.45 -1.89
N PHE A 683 -19.76 -4.96 -2.82
CA PHE A 683 -20.15 -5.18 -4.22
C PHE A 683 -19.62 -6.52 -4.73
N ASP A 684 -20.14 -7.01 -5.85
CA ASP A 684 -19.63 -8.23 -6.49
C ASP A 684 -18.41 -7.86 -7.36
N PHE A 685 -17.19 -8.11 -6.87
CA PHE A 685 -15.95 -7.82 -7.61
C PHE A 685 -15.73 -8.82 -8.75
N MET A 686 -15.98 -10.10 -8.50
CA MET A 686 -16.06 -11.14 -9.53
C MET A 686 -17.25 -12.04 -9.26
N LYS A 687 -17.92 -12.52 -10.31
CA LYS A 687 -19.12 -13.34 -10.14
C LYS A 687 -19.29 -14.38 -11.24
N ALA A 688 -19.56 -15.61 -10.85
CA ALA A 688 -19.97 -16.67 -11.76
C ALA A 688 -21.32 -16.32 -12.44
N ARG A 689 -21.42 -16.51 -13.75
CA ARG A 689 -22.73 -16.53 -14.43
C ARG A 689 -23.54 -17.75 -13.97
N PRO A 690 -24.88 -17.70 -14.01
CA PRO A 690 -25.72 -18.84 -13.67
C PRO A 690 -25.28 -20.13 -14.38
N GLY A 691 -25.17 -21.22 -13.63
CA GLY A 691 -24.73 -22.52 -14.13
C GLY A 691 -23.21 -22.70 -14.26
N ASN A 692 -22.40 -21.65 -14.07
CA ASN A 692 -20.94 -21.80 -14.04
C ASN A 692 -20.49 -22.38 -12.67
N PRO A 693 -19.68 -23.46 -12.65
CA PRO A 693 -19.25 -24.13 -11.42
C PRO A 693 -18.06 -23.45 -10.73
N PHE A 694 -17.80 -22.17 -10.97
CA PHE A 694 -16.73 -21.42 -10.31
C PHE A 694 -16.93 -21.43 -8.77
N ARG A 695 -15.93 -21.96 -8.06
CA ARG A 695 -15.86 -22.04 -6.60
C ARG A 695 -14.49 -21.51 -6.15
N PRO A 696 -14.33 -20.20 -5.88
CA PRO A 696 -13.04 -19.66 -5.46
C PRO A 696 -12.65 -20.21 -4.09
N SER A 697 -11.49 -20.86 -3.99
CA SER A 697 -10.94 -21.38 -2.73
C SER A 697 -9.95 -20.41 -2.09
N ASP A 698 -9.22 -19.63 -2.87
CA ASP A 698 -8.31 -18.64 -2.32
C ASP A 698 -8.07 -17.45 -3.26
N ILE A 699 -7.54 -16.36 -2.69
CA ILE A 699 -7.11 -15.17 -3.44
C ILE A 699 -5.87 -14.54 -2.79
N MET A 700 -4.88 -14.16 -3.59
CA MET A 700 -3.67 -13.47 -3.12
C MET A 700 -3.20 -12.40 -4.10
N VAL A 701 -2.34 -11.50 -3.60
CA VAL A 701 -1.59 -10.55 -4.42
C VAL A 701 -0.25 -11.20 -4.78
N GLY A 702 0.02 -11.37 -6.07
CA GLY A 702 1.26 -11.95 -6.59
C GLY A 702 2.46 -11.01 -6.45
N ALA A 703 3.68 -11.55 -6.54
CA ALA A 703 4.91 -10.76 -6.50
C ALA A 703 5.05 -9.81 -7.70
N ASP A 704 4.38 -10.11 -8.81
CA ASP A 704 4.21 -9.27 -10.00
C ASP A 704 3.14 -8.17 -9.84
N GLY A 705 2.41 -8.18 -8.73
CA GLY A 705 1.34 -7.24 -8.41
C GLY A 705 -0.01 -7.53 -9.04
N ALA A 706 -0.19 -8.65 -9.73
CA ALA A 706 -1.50 -9.14 -10.16
C ALA A 706 -2.26 -9.82 -9.01
N LEU A 707 -3.55 -10.10 -9.20
CA LEU A 707 -4.30 -10.96 -8.28
C LEU A 707 -4.34 -12.38 -8.82
N TYR A 708 -4.09 -13.36 -7.96
CA TYR A 708 -4.22 -14.78 -8.30
C TYR A 708 -5.37 -15.37 -7.51
N LEU A 709 -6.18 -16.20 -8.16
CA LEU A 709 -7.33 -16.89 -7.56
C LEU A 709 -7.24 -18.38 -7.82
N SER A 710 -7.34 -19.20 -6.79
CA SER A 710 -7.48 -20.64 -6.96
C SER A 710 -8.95 -21.04 -6.96
N GLY A 711 -9.28 -22.07 -7.72
CA GLY A 711 -10.60 -22.68 -7.76
C GLY A 711 -10.52 -24.20 -7.81
N ARG A 712 -11.59 -24.83 -7.32
CA ARG A 712 -11.85 -26.27 -7.53
C ARG A 712 -12.79 -26.45 -8.71
N GLY A 713 -12.46 -27.35 -9.63
CA GLY A 713 -13.36 -27.74 -10.72
C GLY A 713 -14.17 -28.98 -10.36
N GLY A 714 -15.47 -28.99 -10.71
CA GLY A 714 -16.34 -30.17 -10.61
C GLY A 714 -17.69 -29.88 -9.95
N PRO A 715 -18.78 -30.57 -10.35
CA PRO A 715 -20.12 -30.40 -9.76
C PRO A 715 -20.23 -30.88 -8.30
N ASP A 716 -19.32 -31.74 -7.83
CA ASP A 716 -19.32 -32.33 -6.48
C ASP A 716 -18.36 -31.65 -5.49
N ALA A 717 -17.80 -30.48 -5.84
CA ALA A 717 -16.83 -29.73 -5.03
C ALA A 717 -17.48 -28.96 -3.84
N GLU A 718 -18.40 -29.59 -3.11
CA GLU A 718 -19.00 -29.02 -1.90
C GLU A 718 -18.02 -29.06 -0.72
N HIS A 719 -17.85 -27.93 -0.01
CA HIS A 719 -17.04 -27.85 1.22
C HIS A 719 -17.59 -28.66 2.39
N HIS A 720 -18.84 -29.14 2.32
CA HIS A 720 -19.57 -29.62 3.49
C HIS A 720 -20.06 -31.07 3.42
N ASN A 721 -19.83 -31.81 2.32
CA ASN A 721 -20.52 -33.10 2.13
C ASN A 721 -19.75 -34.21 1.40
N GLY A 722 -18.42 -34.26 1.53
CA GLY A 722 -17.63 -35.45 1.13
C GLY A 722 -17.81 -35.88 -0.33
N GLY A 723 -17.71 -34.91 -1.25
CA GLY A 723 -17.59 -35.14 -2.69
C GLY A 723 -16.17 -35.58 -3.10
N ASP A 724 -15.90 -35.70 -4.40
CA ASP A 724 -14.58 -36.17 -4.88
C ASP A 724 -13.48 -35.10 -4.67
N HIS A 725 -12.62 -35.33 -3.68
CA HIS A 725 -11.50 -34.44 -3.34
C HIS A 725 -10.27 -34.62 -4.24
N ARG A 726 -10.33 -35.52 -5.24
CA ARG A 726 -9.30 -35.68 -6.28
C ARG A 726 -9.55 -34.81 -7.52
N GLY A 727 -10.56 -33.93 -7.47
CA GLY A 727 -10.99 -33.09 -8.59
C GLY A 727 -9.94 -32.09 -9.13
N PRO A 728 -10.13 -31.60 -10.36
CA PRO A 728 -9.20 -30.69 -11.03
C PRO A 728 -9.00 -29.37 -10.26
N GLY A 729 -7.76 -28.92 -10.21
CA GLY A 729 -7.35 -27.62 -9.68
C GLY A 729 -7.15 -26.60 -10.80
N ILE A 730 -7.43 -25.34 -10.51
CA ILE A 730 -7.15 -24.23 -11.42
C ILE A 730 -6.67 -23.00 -10.65
N ILE A 731 -5.74 -22.26 -11.23
CA ILE A 731 -5.31 -20.94 -10.78
C ILE A 731 -5.59 -19.96 -11.93
N TYR A 732 -6.34 -18.92 -11.63
CA TYR A 732 -6.56 -17.77 -12.49
C TYR A 732 -5.64 -16.63 -12.09
N ARG A 733 -5.25 -15.82 -13.07
CA ARG A 733 -4.65 -14.51 -12.87
C ARG A 733 -5.64 -13.44 -13.32
N LEU A 734 -5.88 -12.47 -12.46
CA LEU A 734 -6.61 -11.24 -12.75
C LEU A 734 -5.63 -10.07 -12.83
N ALA A 735 -5.53 -9.45 -13.99
CA ALA A 735 -4.60 -8.35 -14.26
C ALA A 735 -5.21 -7.35 -15.28
N PRO A 736 -4.59 -6.18 -15.53
CA PRO A 736 -4.99 -5.35 -16.65
C PRO A 736 -4.96 -6.11 -17.99
N LYS A 737 -5.82 -5.74 -18.93
CA LYS A 737 -5.78 -6.30 -20.29
C LYS A 737 -4.41 -6.14 -20.93
N GLY A 738 -3.88 -7.24 -21.49
CA GLY A 738 -2.55 -7.28 -22.11
C GLY A 738 -1.38 -7.16 -21.12
N PHE A 739 -1.62 -7.40 -19.83
CA PHE A 739 -0.58 -7.46 -18.82
C PHE A 739 0.44 -8.54 -19.15
N ARG A 740 1.72 -8.21 -18.97
CA ARG A 740 2.83 -9.15 -18.97
C ARG A 740 3.49 -9.10 -17.60
N PRO A 741 3.69 -10.26 -16.93
CA PRO A 741 4.44 -10.29 -15.68
C PRO A 741 5.80 -9.60 -15.85
N ASN A 742 6.22 -8.90 -14.82
CA ASN A 742 7.57 -8.38 -14.73
C ASN A 742 7.98 -8.38 -13.27
N ILE A 743 8.76 -9.39 -12.90
CA ILE A 743 9.28 -9.54 -11.55
C ILE A 743 10.74 -9.13 -11.59
N THR A 744 11.00 -7.94 -11.08
CA THR A 744 12.39 -7.47 -10.96
C THR A 744 13.06 -8.24 -9.83
N ALA A 745 14.02 -9.10 -10.19
CA ALA A 745 14.85 -9.82 -9.23
C ALA A 745 15.44 -8.83 -8.21
N SER A 746 15.00 -8.95 -6.96
CA SER A 746 15.38 -8.09 -5.85
C SER A 746 15.93 -8.97 -4.73
N SER A 747 17.11 -8.62 -4.19
CA SER A 747 17.75 -9.38 -3.12
C SER A 747 17.70 -8.64 -1.78
N ALA A 748 17.55 -9.39 -0.70
CA ALA A 748 17.67 -8.91 0.68
C ALA A 748 19.11 -8.49 1.07
N ASP A 749 20.11 -8.82 0.25
CA ASP A 749 21.55 -8.61 0.57
C ASP A 749 22.00 -7.15 0.49
N SER A 750 21.16 -6.25 -0.03
CA SER A 750 21.45 -4.83 -0.17
C SER A 750 20.28 -3.98 0.31
N ILE A 751 20.56 -2.76 0.78
CA ILE A 751 19.51 -1.83 1.24
C ILE A 751 18.53 -1.52 0.11
N ASP A 752 19.01 -1.29 -1.12
CA ASP A 752 18.14 -0.98 -2.26
C ASP A 752 17.26 -2.17 -2.65
N GLY A 753 17.83 -3.37 -2.67
CA GLY A 753 17.07 -4.60 -2.93
C GLY A 753 16.06 -4.90 -1.83
N ALA A 754 16.43 -4.73 -0.56
CA ALA A 754 15.52 -4.87 0.57
C ALA A 754 14.40 -3.81 0.58
N LEU A 755 14.69 -2.58 0.11
CA LEU A 755 13.69 -1.52 -0.09
C LEU A 755 12.71 -1.86 -1.23
N ALA A 756 13.21 -2.47 -2.31
CA ALA A 756 12.39 -2.96 -3.40
C ALA A 756 11.45 -4.09 -2.92
N LEU A 757 11.98 -5.03 -2.12
CA LEU A 757 11.19 -6.08 -1.48
C LEU A 757 10.13 -5.49 -0.54
N LEU A 758 10.49 -4.54 0.34
CA LEU A 758 9.52 -3.85 1.22
C LEU A 758 8.40 -3.14 0.43
N SER A 759 8.72 -2.66 -0.77
CA SER A 759 7.77 -1.99 -1.68
C SER A 759 6.91 -2.96 -2.49
N ASN A 760 7.24 -4.25 -2.49
CA ASN A 760 6.50 -5.28 -3.21
C ASN A 760 5.04 -5.37 -2.72
N PRO A 761 4.07 -5.62 -3.60
CA PRO A 761 2.67 -5.72 -3.21
C PRO A 761 2.29 -7.02 -2.47
N ALA A 762 3.02 -8.11 -2.67
CA ALA A 762 2.81 -9.38 -1.96
C ALA A 762 3.23 -9.28 -0.49
N GLN A 763 2.37 -9.76 0.42
CA GLN A 763 2.51 -9.48 1.86
C GLN A 763 3.72 -10.16 2.51
N ASN A 764 4.08 -11.32 2.01
CA ASN A 764 5.18 -12.11 2.49
C ASN A 764 6.53 -11.65 1.89
N VAL A 765 6.53 -11.19 0.62
CA VAL A 765 7.71 -10.59 -0.03
C VAL A 765 8.08 -9.26 0.63
N ARG A 766 7.10 -8.41 0.97
CA ARG A 766 7.37 -7.19 1.75
C ARG A 766 7.88 -7.47 3.16
N HIS A 767 7.47 -8.59 3.77
CA HIS A 767 7.96 -9.02 5.08
C HIS A 767 9.46 -9.39 5.01
N LEU A 768 9.90 -10.07 3.94
CA LEU A 768 11.33 -10.30 3.69
C LEU A 768 12.13 -8.98 3.61
N GLY A 769 11.61 -7.99 2.88
CA GLY A 769 12.24 -6.65 2.82
C GLY A 769 12.28 -5.95 4.18
N PHE A 770 11.21 -6.08 4.97
CA PHE A 770 11.16 -5.55 6.33
C PHE A 770 12.24 -6.17 7.22
N GLU A 771 12.37 -7.49 7.23
CA GLU A 771 13.35 -8.22 8.02
C GLU A 771 14.79 -7.85 7.65
N ALA A 772 15.08 -7.77 6.35
CA ALA A 772 16.40 -7.39 5.85
C ALA A 772 16.78 -5.94 6.24
N LEU A 773 15.86 -4.99 6.10
CA LEU A 773 16.12 -3.59 6.49
C LEU A 773 16.20 -3.44 8.02
N ARG A 774 15.41 -4.20 8.77
CA ARG A 774 15.49 -4.26 10.24
C ARG A 774 16.86 -4.75 10.69
N ALA A 775 17.35 -5.84 10.09
CA ALA A 775 18.68 -6.39 10.35
C ALA A 775 19.81 -5.40 10.00
N ALA A 776 19.62 -4.57 8.97
CA ALA A 776 20.57 -3.53 8.60
C ALA A 776 20.62 -2.34 9.59
N GLY A 777 19.61 -2.19 10.46
CA GLY A 777 19.55 -1.20 11.53
C GLY A 777 19.70 0.24 11.03
N GLU A 778 20.48 1.07 11.72
CA GLU A 778 20.66 2.49 11.39
C GLU A 778 21.13 2.74 9.94
N LYS A 779 21.84 1.79 9.32
CA LYS A 779 22.30 1.92 7.93
C LYS A 779 21.14 2.04 6.94
N ALA A 780 19.99 1.42 7.24
CA ALA A 780 18.80 1.49 6.40
C ALA A 780 18.00 2.79 6.58
N LEU A 781 18.26 3.56 7.65
CA LEU A 781 17.46 4.75 8.00
C LEU A 781 17.35 5.77 6.86
N PRO A 782 18.43 6.14 6.12
CA PRO A 782 18.30 7.10 5.02
C PRO A 782 17.34 6.63 3.92
N ALA A 783 17.39 5.35 3.55
CA ALA A 783 16.54 4.76 2.52
C ALA A 783 15.08 4.67 2.99
N VAL A 784 14.85 4.15 4.20
CA VAL A 784 13.51 4.01 4.80
C VAL A 784 12.88 5.38 5.05
N ARG A 785 13.64 6.36 5.50
CA ARG A 785 13.17 7.75 5.63
C ARG A 785 12.74 8.33 4.28
N GLY A 786 13.40 7.97 3.18
CA GLY A 786 13.02 8.37 1.83
C GLY A 786 11.59 7.94 1.45
N LEU A 787 11.13 6.78 1.92
CA LEU A 787 9.78 6.28 1.67
C LEU A 787 8.67 7.10 2.35
N LEU A 788 8.98 7.85 3.41
CA LEU A 788 7.99 8.74 4.07
C LEU A 788 7.48 9.84 3.13
N GLY A 789 8.24 10.20 2.10
CA GLY A 789 7.85 11.15 1.06
C GLY A 789 7.17 10.52 -0.16
N HIS A 790 6.95 9.20 -0.17
CA HIS A 790 6.39 8.49 -1.33
C HIS A 790 4.91 8.84 -1.54
N TYR A 791 4.42 8.95 -2.78
CA TYR A 791 3.02 9.35 -3.05
C TYR A 791 1.98 8.30 -2.60
N ASN A 792 2.37 7.02 -2.57
CA ASN A 792 1.54 5.93 -2.08
C ASN A 792 1.64 5.83 -0.54
N GLY A 793 0.54 6.13 0.14
CA GLY A 793 0.43 6.08 1.61
C GLY A 793 0.66 4.71 2.23
N TYR A 794 0.44 3.60 1.51
CA TYR A 794 0.77 2.26 2.01
C TYR A 794 2.29 2.05 2.11
N LEU A 795 3.07 2.58 1.15
CA LEU A 795 4.54 2.49 1.23
C LEU A 795 5.10 3.38 2.34
N GLN A 796 4.51 4.56 2.55
CA GLN A 796 4.82 5.38 3.73
C GLN A 796 4.54 4.59 5.01
N ALA A 797 3.40 3.89 5.08
CA ALA A 797 3.00 3.17 6.28
C ALA A 797 3.97 2.03 6.62
N ARG A 798 4.43 1.27 5.62
CA ARG A 798 5.47 0.24 5.78
C ARG A 798 6.77 0.81 6.35
N ALA A 799 7.17 2.00 5.92
CA ALA A 799 8.34 2.67 6.45
C ALA A 799 8.16 3.05 7.93
N VAL A 800 6.99 3.59 8.32
CA VAL A 800 6.72 4.00 9.71
C VAL A 800 6.84 2.84 10.69
N TRP A 801 6.36 1.64 10.33
CA TRP A 801 6.51 0.45 11.15
C TRP A 801 7.96 0.07 11.43
N LEU A 802 8.83 0.28 10.46
CA LEU A 802 10.23 -0.13 10.51
C LEU A 802 11.09 0.88 11.28
N LEU A 803 10.77 2.18 11.21
CA LEU A 803 11.57 3.26 11.80
C LEU A 803 12.02 3.02 13.25
N PRO A 804 11.18 2.54 14.19
CA PRO A 804 11.62 2.32 15.58
C PRO A 804 12.78 1.33 15.72
N SER A 805 12.93 0.39 14.78
CA SER A 805 14.02 -0.59 14.79
C SER A 805 15.33 -0.10 14.15
N LEU A 806 15.35 1.12 13.59
CA LEU A 806 16.50 1.68 12.89
C LEU A 806 17.32 2.64 13.78
N GLY A 807 17.45 2.28 15.05
CA GLY A 807 18.18 3.04 16.09
C GLY A 807 17.44 4.28 16.61
N ASP A 808 18.10 5.03 17.49
CA ASP A 808 17.50 6.15 18.23
C ASP A 808 16.96 7.25 17.30
N ALA A 809 17.61 7.45 16.15
CA ALA A 809 17.17 8.44 15.17
C ALA A 809 15.86 8.03 14.50
N GLY A 810 15.69 6.74 14.19
CA GLY A 810 14.44 6.19 13.70
C GLY A 810 13.33 6.28 14.74
N LEU A 811 13.62 5.92 16.00
CA LEU A 811 12.68 6.03 17.11
C LEU A 811 12.20 7.48 17.35
N ARG A 812 13.13 8.44 17.38
CA ARG A 812 12.79 9.88 17.50
C ARG A 812 11.94 10.36 16.32
N LEU A 813 12.23 9.89 15.11
CA LEU A 813 11.44 10.23 13.94
C LEU A 813 10.01 9.70 14.08
N THR A 814 9.81 8.45 14.50
CA THR A 814 8.48 7.90 14.75
C THR A 814 7.74 8.65 15.85
N ARG A 815 8.40 9.00 16.96
CA ARG A 815 7.80 9.83 18.02
C ARG A 815 7.30 11.18 17.50
N SER A 816 8.04 11.82 16.57
CA SER A 816 7.59 13.08 15.96
C SER A 816 6.32 12.94 15.11
N LEU A 817 6.03 11.74 14.60
CA LEU A 817 4.83 11.47 13.81
C LEU A 817 3.55 11.41 14.68
N LEU A 818 3.68 11.26 16.00
CA LEU A 818 2.56 11.40 16.93
C LEU A 818 1.96 12.81 16.91
N ASP A 819 2.71 13.82 16.47
CA ASP A 819 2.25 15.20 16.34
C ASP A 819 1.76 15.53 14.91
N SER A 820 1.65 14.53 14.03
CA SER A 820 1.20 14.71 12.64
C SER A 820 -0.21 15.31 12.58
N PRO A 821 -0.53 16.21 11.63
CA PRO A 821 -1.90 16.68 11.43
C PRO A 821 -2.83 15.58 10.89
N ASP A 822 -2.29 14.52 10.29
CA ASP A 822 -3.07 13.38 9.78
C ASP A 822 -3.29 12.31 10.86
N ALA A 823 -4.56 12.00 11.13
CA ALA A 823 -4.93 11.05 12.19
C ALA A 823 -4.46 9.62 11.90
N ARG A 824 -4.39 9.21 10.63
CA ARG A 824 -3.89 7.87 10.26
C ARG A 824 -2.40 7.73 10.55
N THR A 825 -1.63 8.79 10.26
CA THR A 825 -0.21 8.87 10.59
C THR A 825 0.03 8.80 12.10
N ARG A 826 -0.75 9.55 12.90
CA ARG A 826 -0.66 9.49 14.38
C ARG A 826 -0.99 8.10 14.92
N LEU A 827 -2.10 7.51 14.44
CA LEU A 827 -2.54 6.16 14.79
C LEU A 827 -1.44 5.14 14.49
N LEU A 828 -0.87 5.20 13.29
CA LEU A 828 0.18 4.30 12.85
C LEU A 828 1.45 4.47 13.70
N ALA A 829 1.91 5.70 13.92
CA ALA A 829 3.07 5.97 14.75
C ALA A 829 2.89 5.42 16.18
N PHE A 830 1.70 5.58 16.77
CA PHE A 830 1.37 5.01 18.08
C PHE A 830 1.45 3.47 18.07
N ARG A 831 0.86 2.83 17.05
CA ARG A 831 0.95 1.37 16.88
C ARG A 831 2.39 0.88 16.74
N SER A 832 3.19 1.56 15.92
CA SER A 832 4.59 1.20 15.67
C SER A 832 5.47 1.35 16.91
N LEU A 833 5.29 2.44 17.68
CA LEU A 833 6.01 2.65 18.95
C LEU A 833 5.62 1.61 20.00
N ARG A 834 4.32 1.30 20.14
CA ARG A 834 3.85 0.25 21.05
C ARG A 834 4.43 -1.12 20.68
N ASN A 835 4.48 -1.44 19.38
CA ASN A 835 5.11 -2.68 18.92
C ASN A 835 6.62 -2.74 19.20
N ALA A 836 7.29 -1.58 19.20
CA ALA A 836 8.70 -1.46 19.55
C ALA A 836 8.98 -1.50 21.06
N GLY A 837 7.95 -1.67 21.90
CA GLY A 837 8.10 -1.78 23.35
C GLY A 837 8.16 -0.45 24.11
N GLU A 838 7.80 0.66 23.45
CA GLU A 838 7.73 1.98 24.10
C GLU A 838 6.66 2.02 25.20
N ASP A 839 6.90 2.79 26.27
CA ASP A 839 5.96 2.89 27.39
C ASP A 839 4.65 3.53 26.92
N GLN A 840 3.62 2.70 26.82
CA GLN A 840 2.29 3.10 26.43
C GLN A 840 1.68 4.19 27.32
N LEU A 841 2.01 4.24 28.62
CA LEU A 841 1.48 5.28 29.51
C LEU A 841 2.14 6.64 29.27
N GLU A 842 3.43 6.66 28.91
CA GLU A 842 4.09 7.90 28.47
C GLU A 842 3.42 8.42 27.19
N MET A 843 3.17 7.54 26.23
CA MET A 843 2.53 7.91 24.97
C MET A 843 1.07 8.36 25.14
N VAL A 844 0.29 7.69 25.99
CA VAL A 844 -1.13 8.03 26.25
C VAL A 844 -1.27 9.48 26.70
N SER A 845 -0.33 9.99 27.50
CA SER A 845 -0.35 11.37 27.98
C SER A 845 -0.34 12.43 26.85
N ARG A 846 0.19 12.11 25.67
CA ARG A 846 0.19 13.01 24.50
C ARG A 846 -1.18 13.14 23.84
N PHE A 847 -2.00 12.10 23.95
CA PHE A 847 -3.37 12.10 23.45
C PHE A 847 -4.37 12.53 24.53
N TYR A 848 -3.88 12.73 25.74
CA TYR A 848 -4.59 13.34 26.85
C TYR A 848 -4.60 14.86 26.61
N VAL A 849 -5.79 15.40 26.32
CA VAL A 849 -6.07 16.75 25.80
C VAL A 849 -6.03 16.84 24.25
N ASP A 850 -7.16 17.21 23.65
CA ASP A 850 -7.33 17.63 22.25
C ASP A 850 -7.22 16.62 21.08
N GLU A 851 -6.99 15.31 21.26
CA GLU A 851 -7.03 14.36 20.13
C GLU A 851 -8.43 14.31 19.45
N PRO A 852 -8.59 14.79 18.20
CA PRO A 852 -9.92 14.91 17.56
C PRO A 852 -10.44 13.58 17.00
N SER A 853 -9.57 12.64 16.63
CA SER A 853 -9.95 11.39 15.97
C SER A 853 -10.42 10.34 16.97
N SER A 854 -11.67 9.89 16.83
CA SER A 854 -12.22 8.74 17.57
C SER A 854 -11.41 7.46 17.33
N ALA A 855 -10.91 7.22 16.13
CA ALA A 855 -10.09 6.06 15.83
C ALA A 855 -8.75 6.06 16.59
N VAL A 856 -8.11 7.22 16.72
CA VAL A 856 -6.87 7.36 17.52
C VAL A 856 -7.18 7.13 19.00
N ARG A 857 -8.23 7.78 19.53
CA ARG A 857 -8.60 7.60 20.94
C ARG A 857 -8.99 6.16 21.27
N ARG A 858 -9.70 5.46 20.38
CA ARG A 858 -10.02 4.03 20.49
C ARG A 858 -8.74 3.20 20.61
N GLU A 859 -7.76 3.41 19.74
CA GLU A 859 -6.50 2.67 19.79
C GLU A 859 -5.72 2.92 21.10
N VAL A 860 -5.69 4.17 21.55
CA VAL A 860 -5.06 4.53 22.82
C VAL A 860 -5.79 3.88 23.99
N ALA A 861 -7.12 3.86 24.00
CA ALA A 861 -7.91 3.17 25.03
C ALA A 861 -7.63 1.65 25.03
N LEU A 862 -7.61 1.00 23.87
CA LEU A 862 -7.29 -0.44 23.74
C LEU A 862 -5.91 -0.78 24.28
N SER A 863 -4.92 0.10 24.08
CA SER A 863 -3.56 -0.11 24.61
C SER A 863 -3.52 -0.22 26.13
N LEU A 864 -4.50 0.35 26.84
CA LEU A 864 -4.60 0.31 28.29
C LEU A 864 -5.22 -1.00 28.81
N ARG A 865 -5.66 -1.92 27.94
CA ARG A 865 -6.31 -3.18 28.35
C ARG A 865 -5.48 -3.93 29.39
N ASP A 866 -4.16 -3.94 29.21
CA ASP A 866 -3.23 -4.75 30.00
C ASP A 866 -2.55 -3.96 31.12
N VAL A 867 -2.89 -2.67 31.25
CA VAL A 867 -2.40 -1.81 32.34
C VAL A 867 -3.19 -2.10 33.62
N PRO A 868 -2.53 -2.19 34.80
CA PRO A 868 -3.20 -2.31 36.08
C PRO A 868 -4.28 -1.25 36.29
N ALA A 869 -5.42 -1.63 36.86
CA ALA A 869 -6.60 -0.77 36.99
C ALA A 869 -6.29 0.60 37.61
N GLN A 870 -5.49 0.63 38.68
CA GLN A 870 -5.12 1.85 39.39
C GLN A 870 -4.31 2.83 38.51
N ARG A 871 -3.54 2.33 37.53
CA ARG A 871 -2.72 3.15 36.63
C ARG A 871 -3.51 3.68 35.43
N LYS A 872 -4.55 2.96 34.98
CA LYS A 872 -5.34 3.35 33.80
C LYS A 872 -6.63 4.11 34.10
N ALA A 873 -7.15 4.04 35.33
CA ALA A 873 -8.48 4.57 35.67
C ALA A 873 -8.72 6.02 35.20
N THR A 874 -7.75 6.92 35.44
CA THR A 874 -7.85 8.33 35.05
C THR A 874 -7.91 8.52 33.53
N TYR A 875 -7.04 7.83 32.78
CA TYR A 875 -7.01 7.91 31.32
C TYR A 875 -8.26 7.31 30.70
N LEU A 876 -8.67 6.13 31.18
CA LEU A 876 -9.84 5.43 30.67
C LEU A 876 -11.13 6.22 30.93
N SER A 877 -11.29 6.79 32.13
CA SER A 877 -12.42 7.67 32.45
C SER A 877 -12.49 8.89 31.52
N TYR A 878 -11.32 9.47 31.18
CA TYR A 878 -11.25 10.58 30.22
C TYR A 878 -11.68 10.15 28.81
N PHE A 879 -11.15 9.04 28.29
CA PHE A 879 -11.52 8.58 26.95
C PHE A 879 -12.99 8.16 26.86
N LEU A 880 -13.52 7.49 27.89
CA LEU A 880 -14.92 7.09 27.95
C LEU A 880 -15.88 8.30 27.86
N ARG A 881 -15.56 9.41 28.55
CA ARG A 881 -16.35 10.66 28.46
C ARG A 881 -16.34 11.30 27.07
N ARG A 882 -15.44 10.89 26.18
CA ARG A 882 -15.32 11.35 24.79
C ARG A 882 -15.88 10.38 23.76
N CYS A 883 -16.42 9.24 24.22
CA CYS A 883 -17.16 8.33 23.37
C CYS A 883 -18.52 8.96 23.02
N SER A 884 -18.82 9.10 21.73
CA SER A 884 -20.16 9.49 21.30
C SER A 884 -21.14 8.33 21.49
N ALA A 885 -22.39 8.61 21.85
CA ALA A 885 -23.40 7.59 22.13
C ALA A 885 -23.66 6.61 20.97
N GLY A 886 -23.37 7.00 19.72
CA GLY A 886 -23.53 6.15 18.53
C GLY A 886 -22.27 5.36 18.11
N ASP A 887 -21.12 5.53 18.77
CA ASP A 887 -19.86 4.88 18.40
C ASP A 887 -19.63 3.65 19.27
N ARG A 888 -20.36 2.57 18.98
CA ARG A 888 -20.30 1.31 19.74
C ARG A 888 -18.89 0.73 19.76
N THR A 889 -18.17 0.76 18.65
CA THR A 889 -16.79 0.25 18.59
C THR A 889 -15.86 0.97 19.57
N TYR A 890 -16.04 2.28 19.76
CA TYR A 890 -15.26 3.04 20.74
C TYR A 890 -15.69 2.69 22.16
N LEU A 891 -16.99 2.49 22.39
CA LEU A 891 -17.47 2.03 23.70
C LEU A 891 -16.87 0.67 24.07
N GLU A 892 -16.87 -0.30 23.15
CA GLU A 892 -16.27 -1.63 23.38
C GLU A 892 -14.74 -1.61 23.54
N ALA A 893 -14.08 -0.55 23.07
CA ALA A 893 -12.65 -0.34 23.27
C ALA A 893 -12.29 0.22 24.65
N CYS A 894 -13.23 0.88 25.32
CA CYS A 894 -13.05 1.46 26.65
C CYS A 894 -13.45 0.45 27.72
#